data_AF-A0A9D9LM96-F1
#
_entry.id   AF-A0A9D9LM96-F1
#
_cell.length_a   1.000
_cell.length_b   1.000
_cell.length_c   1.000
_cell.angle_alpha   90.00
_cell.angle_beta   90.00
_cell.angle_gamma   90.00
#
_symmetry.space_group_name_H-M   'P 1'
#
loop_
_entity.id
_entity.type
_entity.pdbx_description
1 polymer ?
#
loop_
_entity_poly.entity_id
_entity_poly.type
_entity_poly.pdbx_seq_one_letter_code
_entity_poly.pdbx_strand_id
1 'polypeptide(L)'
;MKRLTCALIMLCTVICAFCISASAKDANEGGRSTGEYIIKESGDSYTLSFTDGSSSVSADTLTECFSLLPSEATVILENIRTDKPPKLPEGKYTLVGALSVTEGIFTVPEGCALTFDSLTLDFSDSSGSYMRIKGGSVMLRDSGLLGSPSGAVLLDYLSSSELTVYSGEITSESDLAAVRAEVGTFCALGGEIVNTKGSAVSCSASLLLAGSPKISGTGYDIVTDRPLTLSAGGAAYSSTEELCVMLSEVFRVGTLTEVLYSSDSERAEAVRIFDREGREYGLTHFASSPYSDEKNFSAVYLPYRVTYYGKTGVFKTEEVLSGEILSAPTAPEIKGYSHSGYYTDKDSSHAYSFGEPVTSDLSLFAGYRLKPPTLKISSYLADYNGASHTLAPDVLTHTLLEEGGFFGYRWYKDGRVVSYDESLELCRHSDSGVYSLEVTFYYSSDSVTVRAENVSFVINKAKVPLPTVRAKYYNGENQSPTIQKSPYYSVSRVSATDAGVYPVELILTDPDNYSFEGTSERSVSVPFEILKAENSWTVSPSVSDIYEGQSPVPEAFAAFGEVVFSYSASREGEYLPSLPTGIGTRFMVASVEESANYTGLLSEPIEFCVLEERLLSLTVKSSPERLSYTAFESFDCTGLLLVASYSGGREEELGASELTVSYQRGDTFLYGDNAVNIGYGGKSCRISVSVSAAEYDLSGLSLSDLVLIYNGSYRTLVPAISEIVGKDGYPLKVEISGGGTDVGVYNVTVDFYTQSTNYNKPPSKSYSLEIKPLSVEALWGIGEFVYDGTAKCPTATFVDVLGVSRPLSVLGAKTDAGDGYTATAESYSRNYAVTNPTHLFCIKRADYDLSGVSFSSSSFVYDGKKKEVYVQNLPDGLVAVGYTDGSATEAGSYTATVILSYDEKNYNPPKPLSLVWTIHKADYDISGIKFEDTEAVFDGGAHTPSVVGEMPVGADGIPLSYRIEGSATNVSDGACEVKLVFVSNSPNYRAPAPLSAFVRVLPKGVAVIWEIDRYTYNGREQLPSAHSLECEIEMSGAAVNAGKYTATARAVSPNYRVTNPEAEFEIFKAENRWTELPKIGDFYSSKSPTPTASAYFGEPIFDYY
;
A
#
# COMPACT_ATOMS: atom_id res chain seq x y z
N MET A 1 -44.58 16.51 17.20
CA MET A 1 -43.71 15.72 18.11
C MET A 1 -42.26 15.62 17.60
N LYS A 2 -41.56 16.75 17.35
CA LYS A 2 -40.10 16.78 17.08
C LYS A 2 -39.34 17.75 18.01
N ARG A 3 -39.94 18.07 19.17
CA ARG A 3 -39.34 18.86 20.28
C ARG A 3 -39.55 18.19 21.65
N LEU A 4 -39.79 16.88 21.66
CA LEU A 4 -39.98 16.09 22.90
C LEU A 4 -38.90 15.02 23.11
N THR A 5 -38.18 14.63 22.04
CA THR A 5 -37.14 13.59 22.10
C THR A 5 -35.81 14.10 22.67
N CYS A 6 -35.40 15.34 22.33
CA CYS A 6 -34.18 15.95 22.87
C CYS A 6 -34.28 16.30 24.38
N ALA A 7 -35.49 16.31 24.94
CA ALA A 7 -35.73 16.56 26.37
C ALA A 7 -35.70 15.28 27.22
N LEU A 8 -35.71 14.09 26.60
CA LEU A 8 -35.74 12.81 27.31
C LEU A 8 -34.34 12.19 27.48
N ILE A 9 -33.40 12.52 26.58
CA ILE A 9 -32.00 12.05 26.65
C ILE A 9 -31.19 12.88 27.66
N MET A 10 -31.43 14.20 27.77
CA MET A 10 -30.81 15.07 28.79
C MET A 10 -31.30 14.83 30.24
N LEU A 11 -32.20 13.87 30.48
CA LEU A 11 -32.66 13.54 31.84
C LEU A 11 -31.83 12.42 32.51
N CYS A 12 -30.94 11.74 31.78
CA CYS A 12 -30.06 10.72 32.34
C CYS A 12 -28.67 11.26 32.74
N THR A 13 -28.28 12.44 32.27
CA THR A 13 -26.92 13.02 32.44
C THR A 13 -26.77 13.98 33.64
N VAL A 14 -27.64 13.87 34.64
CA VAL A 14 -27.65 14.77 35.83
C VAL A 14 -27.46 14.01 37.16
N ILE A 15 -27.44 12.67 37.15
CA ILE A 15 -27.23 11.84 38.36
C ILE A 15 -26.24 10.71 38.09
N CYS A 16 -24.96 11.06 37.83
CA CYS A 16 -23.80 10.26 38.22
C CYS A 16 -22.47 11.02 38.05
N ALA A 17 -22.34 12.19 38.68
CA ALA A 17 -21.02 12.72 39.03
C ALA A 17 -20.44 11.89 40.21
N PHE A 18 -20.12 10.64 39.93
CA PHE A 18 -19.61 9.64 40.87
C PHE A 18 -18.45 8.90 40.22
N CYS A 19 -17.35 8.75 40.95
CA CYS A 19 -16.16 8.05 40.45
C CYS A 19 -16.54 6.61 40.08
N ILE A 20 -16.20 6.18 38.85
CA ILE A 20 -16.31 4.77 38.46
C ILE A 20 -15.12 4.03 39.07
N SER A 21 -15.25 3.66 40.35
CA SER A 21 -14.31 2.79 41.06
C SER A 21 -14.65 1.32 40.74
N ALA A 22 -14.16 0.84 39.61
CA ALA A 22 -14.31 -0.56 39.22
C ALA A 22 -13.28 -1.44 39.97
N SER A 23 -13.75 -2.23 40.94
CA SER A 23 -12.92 -3.17 41.69
C SER A 23 -12.87 -4.51 40.96
N ALA A 24 -12.03 -4.60 39.92
CA ALA A 24 -11.72 -5.86 39.24
C ALA A 24 -10.97 -6.80 40.21
N LYS A 25 -11.40 -8.07 40.30
CA LYS A 25 -10.91 -8.98 41.34
C LYS A 25 -10.92 -10.45 40.90
N ASP A 26 -9.81 -10.88 40.33
CA ASP A 26 -9.51 -12.30 40.08
C ASP A 26 -8.06 -12.66 40.46
N ALA A 27 -7.73 -13.95 40.44
CA ALA A 27 -6.68 -14.52 41.30
C ALA A 27 -5.32 -14.82 40.62
N ASN A 28 -4.24 -14.45 41.35
CA ASN A 28 -2.87 -14.99 41.33
C ASN A 28 -2.38 -15.78 40.09
N GLU A 29 -1.32 -15.25 39.46
CA GLU A 29 0.06 -15.65 39.79
C GLU A 29 1.02 -14.47 39.50
N GLY A 30 2.10 -14.27 40.28
CA GLY A 30 3.16 -13.31 39.94
C GLY A 30 3.28 -11.97 40.71
N GLY A 31 2.53 -11.74 41.79
CA GLY A 31 2.96 -10.80 42.86
C GLY A 31 3.06 -9.29 42.54
N ARG A 32 2.22 -8.75 41.65
CA ARG A 32 1.99 -7.29 41.51
C ARG A 32 0.62 -6.90 42.11
N SER A 33 0.40 -5.63 42.44
CA SER A 33 -0.78 -5.19 43.21
C SER A 33 -2.08 -5.21 42.41
N THR A 34 -3.16 -5.65 43.05
CA THR A 34 -4.55 -5.46 42.58
C THR A 34 -5.01 -4.06 42.98
N GLY A 35 -4.35 -3.02 42.45
CA GLY A 35 -4.67 -1.63 42.75
C GLY A 35 -6.05 -1.24 42.22
N GLU A 36 -6.87 -0.57 43.03
CA GLU A 36 -8.09 0.05 42.50
C GLU A 36 -7.70 1.20 41.58
N TYR A 37 -8.30 1.24 40.39
CA TYR A 37 -8.13 2.35 39.45
C TYR A 37 -9.34 3.28 39.49
N ILE A 38 -9.10 4.56 39.26
CA ILE A 38 -10.14 5.56 39.02
C ILE A 38 -9.91 6.13 37.63
N ILE A 39 -10.90 5.92 36.76
CA ILE A 39 -11.11 6.73 35.56
C ILE A 39 -11.85 7.99 36.00
N LYS A 40 -11.20 9.16 35.89
CA LYS A 40 -11.78 10.47 36.20
C LYS A 40 -12.16 11.18 34.90
N GLU A 41 -13.45 11.25 34.61
CA GLU A 41 -14.00 12.06 33.51
C GLU A 41 -13.93 13.55 33.85
N SER A 42 -13.47 14.37 32.90
CA SER A 42 -13.30 15.82 33.04
C SER A 42 -13.50 16.52 31.70
N GLY A 43 -14.77 16.67 31.30
CA GLY A 43 -15.11 17.01 29.91
C GLY A 43 -14.75 15.85 28.99
N ASP A 44 -14.18 16.15 27.83
CA ASP A 44 -13.80 15.15 26.80
C ASP A 44 -12.50 14.38 27.14
N SER A 45 -12.01 14.50 28.39
CA SER A 45 -10.77 13.91 28.90
C SER A 45 -11.02 12.94 30.07
N TYR A 46 -10.29 11.83 30.08
CA TYR A 46 -10.38 10.74 31.03
C TYR A 46 -9.01 10.48 31.65
N THR A 47 -8.79 10.86 32.91
CA THR A 47 -7.53 10.57 33.63
C THR A 47 -7.59 9.18 34.26
N LEU A 48 -6.66 8.30 33.90
CA LEU A 48 -6.47 7.00 34.54
C LEU A 48 -5.42 7.13 35.65
N SER A 49 -5.84 6.83 36.88
CA SER A 49 -5.02 7.01 38.09
C SER A 49 -5.29 5.91 39.12
N PHE A 50 -4.25 5.39 39.78
CA PHE A 50 -4.35 4.30 40.77
C PHE A 50 -4.45 4.84 42.20
N THR A 51 -5.35 4.27 43.02
CA THR A 51 -5.63 4.79 44.38
C THR A 51 -4.54 4.49 45.40
N ASP A 52 -3.75 3.43 45.17
CA ASP A 52 -2.63 3.02 46.02
C ASP A 52 -1.34 3.80 45.75
N GLY A 53 -1.33 4.66 44.74
CA GLY A 53 -0.13 5.38 44.28
C GLY A 53 0.88 4.48 43.57
N SER A 54 0.49 3.26 43.19
CA SER A 54 1.33 2.41 42.34
C SER A 54 1.39 2.93 40.92
N SER A 55 2.52 2.70 40.26
CA SER A 55 2.76 3.01 38.86
C SER A 55 2.82 1.75 37.99
N SER A 56 2.26 0.62 38.44
CA SER A 56 2.33 -0.66 37.70
C SER A 56 0.98 -1.38 37.64
N VAL A 57 0.56 -1.75 36.43
CA VAL A 57 -0.74 -2.37 36.13
C VAL A 57 -0.59 -3.48 35.09
N SER A 58 -1.51 -4.46 35.05
CA SER A 58 -1.49 -5.50 34.01
C SER A 58 -1.99 -4.97 32.66
N ALA A 59 -1.52 -5.59 31.59
CA ALA A 59 -1.98 -5.32 30.22
C ALA A 59 -3.50 -5.52 30.05
N ASP A 60 -4.07 -6.52 30.71
CA ASP A 60 -5.51 -6.84 30.65
C ASP A 60 -6.36 -5.81 31.40
N THR A 61 -5.92 -5.29 32.55
CA THR A 61 -6.63 -4.21 33.27
C THR A 61 -6.60 -2.90 32.46
N LEU A 62 -5.48 -2.58 31.79
CA LEU A 62 -5.46 -1.45 30.86
C LEU A 62 -6.40 -1.68 29.65
N THR A 63 -6.44 -2.90 29.12
CA THR A 63 -7.37 -3.29 28.04
C THR A 63 -8.83 -3.11 28.45
N GLU A 64 -9.19 -3.53 29.67
CA GLU A 64 -10.52 -3.30 30.25
C GLU A 64 -10.82 -1.79 30.36
N CYS A 65 -9.89 -1.00 30.91
CA CYS A 65 -10.03 0.46 30.97
C CYS A 65 -10.28 1.09 29.59
N PHE A 66 -9.52 0.74 28.55
CA PHE A 66 -9.73 1.25 27.20
C PHE A 66 -11.08 0.83 26.62
N SER A 67 -11.56 -0.39 26.91
CA SER A 67 -12.86 -0.88 26.44
C SER A 67 -14.08 -0.12 27.02
N LEU A 68 -13.89 0.64 28.10
CA LEU A 68 -14.93 1.46 28.74
C LEU A 68 -14.97 2.91 28.22
N LEU A 69 -14.03 3.31 27.37
CA LEU A 69 -13.92 4.70 26.88
C LEU A 69 -14.66 4.91 25.55
N PRO A 70 -15.38 6.03 25.37
CA PRO A 70 -16.00 6.36 24.09
C PRO A 70 -14.94 6.64 23.01
N SER A 71 -15.27 6.43 21.74
CA SER A 71 -14.43 6.92 20.65
C SER A 71 -14.36 8.46 20.68
N GLU A 72 -13.21 8.98 20.27
CA GLU A 72 -12.79 10.39 20.35
C GLU A 72 -12.45 10.88 21.77
N ALA A 73 -12.29 9.97 22.74
CA ALA A 73 -11.81 10.26 24.09
C ALA A 73 -10.33 10.67 24.15
N THR A 74 -10.02 11.69 24.96
CA THR A 74 -8.65 11.97 25.41
C THR A 74 -8.36 11.20 26.70
N VAL A 75 -7.21 10.53 26.81
CA VAL A 75 -6.84 9.60 27.89
C VAL A 75 -5.50 10.02 28.48
N ILE A 76 -5.50 10.38 29.77
CA ILE A 76 -4.31 10.86 30.47
C ILE A 76 -3.77 9.72 31.34
N LEU A 77 -2.53 9.30 31.06
CA LEU A 77 -1.83 8.17 31.66
C LEU A 77 -0.74 8.69 32.62
N GLU A 78 -1.00 8.68 33.93
CA GLU A 78 -0.11 9.25 34.95
C GLU A 78 1.09 8.31 35.28
N ASN A 79 2.11 8.30 34.43
CA ASN A 79 3.35 7.51 34.59
C ASN A 79 3.10 6.00 34.78
N ILE A 80 2.27 5.43 33.91
CA ILE A 80 1.84 4.04 34.02
C ILE A 80 2.92 3.10 33.49
N ARG A 81 3.14 1.96 34.16
CA ARG A 81 4.01 0.88 33.70
C ARG A 81 3.22 -0.40 33.57
N THR A 82 3.50 -1.18 32.55
CA THR A 82 2.80 -2.45 32.32
C THR A 82 3.76 -3.55 31.90
N ASP A 83 3.36 -4.80 32.13
CA ASP A 83 4.09 -5.97 31.66
C ASP A 83 4.07 -6.05 30.13
N LYS A 84 2.92 -5.83 29.51
CA LYS A 84 2.71 -5.95 28.05
C LYS A 84 1.80 -4.86 27.52
N PRO A 85 1.82 -4.55 26.21
CA PRO A 85 0.90 -3.59 25.62
C PRO A 85 -0.56 -3.97 25.84
N PRO A 86 -1.44 -3.01 26.20
CA PRO A 86 -2.88 -3.25 26.19
C PRO A 86 -3.38 -3.45 24.75
N LYS A 87 -4.51 -4.15 24.62
CA LYS A 87 -5.27 -4.17 23.37
C LYS A 87 -6.18 -2.95 23.33
N LEU A 88 -6.28 -2.34 22.17
CA LEU A 88 -7.15 -1.18 21.95
C LEU A 88 -8.44 -1.63 21.25
N PRO A 89 -9.61 -1.10 21.64
CA PRO A 89 -10.84 -1.24 20.85
C PRO A 89 -10.78 -0.40 19.57
N GLU A 90 -11.70 -0.67 18.64
CA GLU A 90 -11.91 0.17 17.46
C GLU A 90 -12.48 1.54 17.86
N GLY A 91 -11.86 2.61 17.36
CA GLY A 91 -12.19 3.98 17.75
C GLY A 91 -10.98 4.92 17.67
N LYS A 92 -11.23 6.22 17.86
CA LYS A 92 -10.15 7.23 17.92
C LYS A 92 -9.82 7.58 19.37
N TYR A 93 -8.55 7.74 19.71
CA TYR A 93 -8.11 8.07 21.07
C TYR A 93 -6.92 9.03 21.05
N THR A 94 -6.90 10.01 21.96
CA THR A 94 -5.74 10.88 22.19
C THR A 94 -5.08 10.48 23.50
N LEU A 95 -3.84 10.01 23.49
CA LEU A 95 -3.10 9.48 24.64
C LEU A 95 -2.05 10.50 25.10
N VAL A 96 -2.02 10.80 26.40
CA VAL A 96 -1.21 11.86 27.03
C VAL A 96 -0.47 11.32 28.26
N GLY A 97 0.77 11.76 28.53
CA GLY A 97 1.51 11.45 29.76
C GLY A 97 2.66 10.45 29.57
N ALA A 98 2.62 9.29 30.23
CA ALA A 98 3.64 8.25 30.01
C ALA A 98 3.13 6.82 30.24
N LEU A 99 3.60 5.91 29.38
CA LEU A 99 3.38 4.46 29.43
C LEU A 99 4.70 3.71 29.19
N SER A 100 5.28 3.07 30.20
CA SER A 100 6.39 2.14 30.02
C SER A 100 5.89 0.70 29.83
N VAL A 101 6.36 0.01 28.81
CA VAL A 101 6.04 -1.40 28.52
C VAL A 101 7.26 -2.26 28.82
N THR A 102 7.06 -3.38 29.52
CA THR A 102 8.19 -4.29 29.83
C THR A 102 8.64 -5.04 28.58
N GLU A 103 7.74 -5.78 27.94
CA GLU A 103 8.00 -6.55 26.70
C GLU A 103 6.78 -6.55 25.75
N GLY A 104 7.01 -6.68 24.44
CA GLY A 104 5.98 -7.03 23.45
C GLY A 104 5.57 -5.93 22.46
N ILE A 105 4.57 -6.24 21.63
CA ILE A 105 4.22 -5.48 20.42
C ILE A 105 2.94 -4.65 20.61
N PHE A 106 3.06 -3.31 20.68
CA PHE A 106 1.91 -2.43 20.85
C PHE A 106 1.16 -2.33 19.52
N THR A 107 0.02 -3.03 19.42
CA THR A 107 -0.66 -3.23 18.14
C THR A 107 -1.84 -2.29 17.99
N VAL A 108 -1.82 -1.44 16.96
CA VAL A 108 -2.92 -0.56 16.56
C VAL A 108 -3.74 -1.26 15.47
N PRO A 109 -4.98 -1.69 15.73
CA PRO A 109 -5.78 -2.45 14.78
C PRO A 109 -6.45 -1.56 13.72
N GLU A 110 -7.06 -2.20 12.71
CA GLU A 110 -7.82 -1.51 11.67
C GLU A 110 -9.00 -0.72 12.27
N GLY A 111 -9.29 0.45 11.70
CA GLY A 111 -10.32 1.38 12.23
C GLY A 111 -9.91 2.15 13.50
N CYS A 112 -8.79 1.79 14.14
CA CYS A 112 -8.25 2.55 15.28
C CYS A 112 -7.40 3.75 14.82
N ALA A 113 -7.55 4.89 15.49
CA ALA A 113 -6.72 6.07 15.26
C ALA A 113 -6.18 6.62 16.58
N LEU A 114 -4.85 6.66 16.74
CA LEU A 114 -4.20 7.16 17.94
C LEU A 114 -3.51 8.50 17.69
N THR A 115 -3.77 9.47 18.56
CA THR A 115 -2.93 10.67 18.68
C THR A 115 -2.13 10.58 19.97
N PHE A 116 -0.82 10.77 19.91
CA PHE A 116 0.08 10.79 21.06
C PHE A 116 0.52 12.24 21.29
N ASP A 117 -0.20 12.93 22.18
CA ASP A 117 0.07 14.32 22.57
C ASP A 117 0.89 14.30 23.87
N SER A 118 2.19 14.62 23.80
CA SER A 118 3.11 14.54 24.96
C SER A 118 3.13 13.17 25.68
N LEU A 119 2.91 12.04 24.98
CA LEU A 119 3.10 10.69 25.57
C LEU A 119 4.54 10.19 25.38
N THR A 120 5.21 9.77 26.46
CA THR A 120 6.34 8.84 26.36
C THR A 120 5.85 7.39 26.34
N LEU A 121 6.05 6.67 25.24
CA LEU A 121 5.96 5.21 25.16
C LEU A 121 7.36 4.61 25.05
N ASP A 122 7.76 3.83 26.05
CA ASP A 122 9.12 3.28 26.17
C ASP A 122 9.07 1.76 26.37
N PHE A 123 9.78 1.00 25.52
CA PHE A 123 9.86 -0.47 25.58
C PHE A 123 11.17 -0.91 26.22
N SER A 124 11.12 -1.47 27.43
CA SER A 124 12.33 -1.63 28.26
C SER A 124 13.24 -2.84 27.94
N ASP A 125 12.82 -3.79 27.09
CA ASP A 125 13.57 -5.01 26.79
C ASP A 125 13.93 -5.18 25.29
N SER A 126 14.95 -5.99 25.07
CA SER A 126 16.01 -5.85 24.06
C SER A 126 15.75 -6.55 22.72
N SER A 127 14.68 -7.34 22.58
CA SER A 127 14.37 -8.03 21.31
C SER A 127 12.87 -8.22 21.07
N GLY A 128 12.36 -7.67 19.95
CA GLY A 128 11.02 -7.94 19.45
C GLY A 128 9.91 -7.03 20.01
N SER A 129 10.23 -6.05 20.83
CA SER A 129 9.29 -5.05 21.37
C SER A 129 9.23 -3.83 20.44
N TYR A 130 8.05 -3.46 19.93
CA TYR A 130 7.86 -2.33 19.00
C TYR A 130 6.38 -1.94 18.87
N MET A 131 6.09 -0.75 18.33
CA MET A 131 4.73 -0.38 17.92
C MET A 131 4.42 -0.93 16.52
N ARG A 132 3.28 -1.60 16.34
CA ARG A 132 2.85 -2.22 15.08
C ARG A 132 1.50 -1.70 14.64
N ILE A 133 1.46 -1.04 13.48
CA ILE A 133 0.25 -0.44 12.92
C ILE A 133 -0.32 -1.39 11.86
N LYS A 134 -1.60 -1.78 12.01
CA LYS A 134 -2.30 -2.75 11.16
C LYS A 134 -3.58 -2.16 10.56
N GLY A 135 -3.44 -1.27 9.56
CA GLY A 135 -4.61 -0.64 8.93
C GLY A 135 -5.32 0.42 9.78
N GLY A 136 -4.72 0.82 10.91
CA GLY A 136 -5.10 1.99 11.68
C GLY A 136 -4.14 3.16 11.44
N SER A 137 -4.38 4.30 12.09
CA SER A 137 -3.51 5.48 12.00
C SER A 137 -2.90 5.86 13.34
N VAL A 138 -1.67 6.39 13.30
CA VAL A 138 -0.94 6.92 14.47
C VAL A 138 -0.44 8.32 14.17
N MET A 139 -0.55 9.22 15.13
CA MET A 139 -0.13 10.61 15.03
C MET A 139 0.68 11.00 16.28
N LEU A 140 1.88 11.58 16.12
CA LEU A 140 2.75 12.04 17.20
C LEU A 140 2.82 13.57 17.22
N ARG A 141 2.60 14.17 18.40
CA ARG A 141 2.54 15.61 18.62
C ARG A 141 3.11 16.00 19.99
N ASP A 142 3.32 17.29 20.17
CA ASP A 142 3.69 17.97 21.41
C ASP A 142 4.73 17.22 22.26
N SER A 143 5.87 16.85 21.66
CA SER A 143 6.98 16.11 22.28
C SER A 143 6.66 14.69 22.79
N GLY A 144 5.71 13.99 22.18
CA GLY A 144 5.58 12.54 22.36
C GLY A 144 6.82 11.78 21.88
N LEU A 145 7.23 10.74 22.62
CA LEU A 145 8.45 9.95 22.40
C LEU A 145 8.08 8.46 22.24
N LEU A 146 8.54 7.81 21.17
CA LEU A 146 8.49 6.35 20.99
C LEU A 146 9.92 5.77 21.02
N GLY A 147 10.31 5.11 22.11
CA GLY A 147 11.63 4.48 22.27
C GLY A 147 11.59 2.96 22.23
N SER A 148 12.44 2.31 21.42
CA SER A 148 12.60 0.85 21.44
C SER A 148 14.03 0.35 21.13
N PRO A 149 14.58 -0.59 21.92
CA PRO A 149 15.82 -1.29 21.62
C PRO A 149 15.85 -2.10 20.30
N SER A 150 14.69 -2.45 19.71
CA SER A 150 14.60 -3.43 18.61
C SER A 150 13.88 -2.95 17.32
N GLY A 151 13.69 -1.63 17.23
CA GLY A 151 12.90 -0.94 16.19
C GLY A 151 11.67 -0.29 16.82
N ALA A 152 11.41 0.99 16.56
CA ALA A 152 10.37 1.73 17.26
C ALA A 152 8.97 1.52 16.66
N VAL A 153 8.83 1.61 15.33
CA VAL A 153 7.54 1.46 14.64
C VAL A 153 7.64 0.60 13.37
N LEU A 154 6.66 -0.31 13.20
CA LEU A 154 6.42 -1.11 11.99
C LEU A 154 5.00 -0.85 11.47
N LEU A 155 4.86 -0.52 10.19
CA LEU A 155 3.57 -0.50 9.48
C LEU A 155 3.43 -1.80 8.69
N ASP A 156 2.40 -2.60 8.99
CA ASP A 156 2.11 -3.86 8.28
C ASP A 156 1.62 -3.63 6.85
N TYR A 157 1.74 -4.68 6.03
CA TYR A 157 1.40 -4.81 4.59
C TYR A 157 -0.02 -4.37 4.13
N LEU A 158 -0.83 -3.69 4.95
CA LEU A 158 -2.14 -3.16 4.60
C LEU A 158 -2.07 -1.69 4.14
N SER A 159 -2.81 -1.35 3.09
CA SER A 159 -2.82 0.01 2.49
C SER A 159 -3.46 1.10 3.33
N SER A 160 -4.07 0.74 4.47
CA SER A 160 -4.70 1.65 5.44
C SER A 160 -3.79 2.00 6.63
N SER A 161 -2.58 1.45 6.72
CA SER A 161 -1.62 1.77 7.79
C SER A 161 -1.05 3.18 7.62
N GLU A 162 -1.24 4.07 8.58
CA GLU A 162 -0.71 5.45 8.52
C GLU A 162 0.08 5.83 9.78
N LEU A 163 1.21 6.52 9.60
CA LEU A 163 1.99 7.13 10.68
C LEU A 163 2.31 8.58 10.33
N THR A 164 1.93 9.52 11.21
CA THR A 164 2.24 10.95 11.09
C THR A 164 3.02 11.46 12.30
N VAL A 165 4.12 12.17 12.09
CA VAL A 165 4.91 12.81 13.15
C VAL A 165 4.91 14.31 12.91
N TYR A 166 4.51 15.11 13.90
CA TYR A 166 4.52 16.58 13.82
C TYR A 166 5.63 17.22 14.67
N SER A 167 5.88 16.67 15.86
CA SER A 167 6.78 17.29 16.86
C SER A 167 7.22 16.31 17.95
N GLY A 168 7.33 15.02 17.60
CA GLY A 168 7.73 13.95 18.52
C GLY A 168 9.11 13.34 18.19
N GLU A 169 9.61 12.49 19.09
CA GLU A 169 10.83 11.70 18.91
C GLU A 169 10.50 10.22 18.63
N ILE A 170 11.26 9.59 17.73
CA ILE A 170 11.23 8.14 17.47
C ILE A 170 12.66 7.63 17.53
N THR A 171 13.00 6.82 18.54
CA THR A 171 14.38 6.42 18.81
C THR A 171 14.54 4.90 18.84
N SER A 172 15.63 4.42 18.24
CA SER A 172 16.01 3.01 18.34
C SER A 172 17.51 2.79 18.39
N GLU A 173 17.91 1.73 19.09
CA GLU A 173 19.29 1.26 19.16
C GLU A 173 19.53 -0.06 18.42
N SER A 174 18.71 -0.38 17.41
CA SER A 174 18.77 -1.66 16.70
C SER A 174 19.38 -1.53 15.31
N ASP A 175 20.09 -2.56 14.86
CA ASP A 175 20.61 -2.64 13.48
C ASP A 175 19.49 -2.56 12.42
N LEU A 176 18.25 -2.81 12.82
CA LEU A 176 17.03 -2.67 12.00
C LEU A 176 16.46 -1.25 12.12
N ALA A 177 15.85 -0.73 11.03
CA ALA A 177 15.42 0.67 11.00
C ALA A 177 14.35 1.03 12.05
N ALA A 178 14.46 2.25 12.60
CA ALA A 178 13.62 2.76 13.68
C ALA A 178 12.16 2.92 13.23
N VAL A 179 11.94 3.37 11.99
CA VAL A 179 10.65 3.26 11.28
C VAL A 179 10.81 2.30 10.10
N ARG A 180 9.95 1.28 10.04
CA ARG A 180 9.78 0.42 8.87
C ARG A 180 8.35 0.54 8.33
N ALA A 181 8.22 0.87 7.05
CA ALA A 181 6.94 0.96 6.35
C ALA A 181 6.97 0.09 5.10
N GLU A 182 6.35 -1.10 5.17
CA GLU A 182 6.28 -2.03 4.04
C GLU A 182 5.14 -1.67 3.09
N VAL A 183 3.99 -1.28 3.64
CA VAL A 183 2.84 -0.70 2.92
C VAL A 183 2.19 0.37 3.80
N GLY A 184 1.55 1.37 3.18
CA GLY A 184 0.85 2.46 3.88
C GLY A 184 1.39 3.85 3.54
N THR A 185 1.16 4.80 4.45
CA THR A 185 1.64 6.19 4.33
C THR A 185 2.45 6.56 5.57
N PHE A 186 3.69 7.01 5.38
CA PHE A 186 4.52 7.57 6.45
C PHE A 186 4.81 9.06 6.19
N CYS A 187 4.36 9.91 7.11
CA CYS A 187 4.47 11.36 7.05
C CYS A 187 5.31 11.87 8.23
N ALA A 188 6.52 12.37 8.00
CA ALA A 188 7.22 13.19 8.99
C ALA A 188 7.05 14.66 8.60
N LEU A 189 6.18 15.35 9.33
CA LEU A 189 5.81 16.77 9.21
C LEU A 189 6.57 17.64 10.24
N GLY A 190 7.51 17.03 10.97
CA GLY A 190 8.34 17.62 12.03
C GLY A 190 8.64 16.57 13.12
N GLY A 191 9.66 16.80 13.94
CA GLY A 191 10.14 15.84 14.95
C GLY A 191 11.53 15.27 14.66
N GLU A 192 11.95 14.24 15.39
CA GLU A 192 13.31 13.68 15.35
C GLU A 192 13.32 12.15 15.36
N ILE A 193 13.99 11.55 14.37
CA ILE A 193 14.03 10.10 14.14
C ILE A 193 15.49 9.64 14.16
N VAL A 194 15.84 8.78 15.10
CA VAL A 194 17.22 8.39 15.37
C VAL A 194 17.36 6.87 15.39
N ASN A 195 18.29 6.34 14.61
CA ASN A 195 18.79 4.98 14.78
C ASN A 195 20.31 4.98 15.03
N THR A 196 20.72 4.53 16.21
CA THR A 196 22.13 4.51 16.62
C THR A 196 22.94 3.31 16.11
N LYS A 197 22.32 2.32 15.44
CA LYS A 197 23.03 1.14 14.88
C LYS A 197 22.65 0.74 13.44
N GLY A 198 21.59 1.32 12.87
CA GLY A 198 21.18 1.09 11.48
C GLY A 198 20.71 2.36 10.77
N SER A 199 19.87 2.19 9.73
CA SER A 199 19.17 3.30 9.06
C SER A 199 18.04 3.84 9.92
N ALA A 200 17.71 5.14 9.81
CA ALA A 200 16.58 5.70 10.56
C ALA A 200 15.23 5.23 9.99
N VAL A 201 15.08 5.28 8.66
CA VAL A 201 13.85 4.92 7.95
C VAL A 201 14.14 3.88 6.86
N SER A 202 13.28 2.86 6.76
CA SER A 202 13.24 1.92 5.64
C SER A 202 11.81 1.85 5.10
N CYS A 203 11.58 2.23 3.85
CA CYS A 203 10.24 2.37 3.28
C CYS A 203 10.10 1.68 1.92
N SER A 204 8.96 1.05 1.65
CA SER A 204 8.56 0.58 0.31
C SER A 204 7.16 1.08 -0.10
N ALA A 205 6.76 2.19 0.51
CA ALA A 205 5.43 2.75 0.48
C ALA A 205 5.48 4.29 0.29
N SER A 206 4.36 4.98 0.50
CA SER A 206 4.30 6.45 0.34
C SER A 206 5.03 7.14 1.49
N LEU A 207 6.19 7.73 1.20
CA LEU A 207 6.97 8.54 2.13
C LEU A 207 6.77 10.03 1.83
N LEU A 208 6.37 10.79 2.84
CA LEU A 208 6.25 12.25 2.81
C LEU A 208 7.12 12.86 3.93
N LEU A 209 8.07 13.71 3.56
CA LEU A 209 8.85 14.53 4.49
C LEU A 209 8.55 16.02 4.26
N ALA A 210 8.19 16.72 5.33
CA ALA A 210 7.85 18.16 5.35
C ALA A 210 8.12 18.75 6.75
N GLY A 211 8.11 20.09 6.89
CA GLY A 211 8.09 20.73 8.21
C GLY A 211 9.32 20.45 9.10
N SER A 212 10.52 20.40 8.50
CA SER A 212 11.80 20.33 9.23
C SER A 212 12.01 19.08 10.12
N PRO A 213 11.85 17.84 9.61
CA PRO A 213 12.11 16.63 10.40
C PRO A 213 13.61 16.35 10.47
N LYS A 214 14.11 15.99 11.64
CA LYS A 214 15.47 15.44 11.78
C LYS A 214 15.44 13.94 11.58
N ILE A 215 16.41 13.42 10.83
CA ILE A 215 16.56 11.99 10.56
C ILE A 215 18.06 11.70 10.67
N SER A 216 18.44 10.65 11.40
CA SER A 216 19.86 10.24 11.52
C SER A 216 20.03 8.72 11.69
N GLY A 217 20.80 8.12 10.78
CA GLY A 217 21.26 6.73 10.86
C GLY A 217 22.78 6.61 10.95
N THR A 218 23.28 5.37 11.08
CA THR A 218 24.73 5.05 11.02
C THR A 218 25.17 4.41 9.70
N GLY A 219 24.21 4.11 8.81
CA GLY A 219 24.43 3.71 7.41
C GLY A 219 23.94 4.80 6.47
N TYR A 220 22.79 4.56 5.82
CA TYR A 220 21.99 5.59 5.15
C TYR A 220 20.86 6.04 6.08
N ASP A 221 20.45 7.30 6.01
CA ASP A 221 19.31 7.80 6.79
C ASP A 221 18.00 7.16 6.32
N ILE A 222 17.85 7.03 5.00
CA ILE A 222 16.69 6.46 4.32
C ILE A 222 17.13 5.38 3.34
N VAL A 223 16.50 4.20 3.41
CA VAL A 223 16.56 3.18 2.37
C VAL A 223 15.17 3.01 1.77
N THR A 224 15.05 3.07 0.44
CA THR A 224 13.76 2.94 -0.27
C THR A 224 13.86 2.09 -1.54
N ASP A 225 12.79 1.33 -1.84
CA ASP A 225 12.64 0.64 -3.13
C ASP A 225 11.90 1.48 -4.19
N ARG A 226 11.26 2.58 -3.78
CA ARG A 226 10.45 3.46 -4.62
C ARG A 226 11.02 4.87 -4.75
N PRO A 227 10.62 5.62 -5.81
CA PRO A 227 10.94 7.04 -5.94
C PRO A 227 10.44 7.85 -4.74
N LEU A 228 11.17 8.91 -4.39
CA LEU A 228 11.03 9.64 -3.13
C LEU A 228 10.32 10.99 -3.33
N THR A 229 9.30 11.26 -2.52
CA THR A 229 8.54 12.53 -2.54
C THR A 229 8.82 13.36 -1.29
N LEU A 230 9.47 14.51 -1.47
CA LEU A 230 9.87 15.45 -0.44
C LEU A 230 9.18 16.81 -0.68
N SER A 231 8.40 17.24 0.30
CA SER A 231 7.50 18.40 0.21
C SER A 231 7.83 19.44 1.28
N ALA A 232 9.05 19.99 1.25
CA ALA A 232 9.57 20.77 2.37
C ALA A 232 9.12 22.25 2.35
N GLY A 233 7.91 22.50 2.86
CA GLY A 233 7.48 23.82 3.36
C GLY A 233 8.15 24.18 4.71
N GLY A 234 9.48 24.07 4.78
CA GLY A 234 10.27 24.30 6.00
C GLY A 234 11.68 23.74 5.90
N ALA A 235 12.68 24.53 6.32
CA ALA A 235 14.09 24.15 6.26
C ALA A 235 14.58 23.50 7.56
N ALA A 236 14.94 22.21 7.52
CA ALA A 236 15.94 21.63 8.42
C ALA A 236 16.48 20.30 7.88
N TYR A 237 17.79 20.12 8.07
CA TYR A 237 18.47 18.84 8.27
C TYR A 237 19.50 19.05 9.38
N SER A 238 19.69 18.08 10.28
CA SER A 238 20.70 18.12 11.34
C SER A 238 20.95 16.71 11.88
N SER A 239 22.13 16.34 12.40
CA SER A 239 23.26 17.19 12.81
C SER A 239 24.52 17.06 11.95
N THR A 240 24.55 16.14 10.99
CA THR A 240 25.41 16.17 9.80
C THR A 240 24.69 16.92 8.68
N GLU A 241 25.42 17.59 7.79
CA GLU A 241 24.84 18.62 6.89
C GLU A 241 24.06 18.09 5.68
N GLU A 242 23.93 16.76 5.54
CA GLU A 242 23.46 16.08 4.32
C GLU A 242 22.57 14.87 4.68
N LEU A 243 21.40 14.75 4.05
CA LEU A 243 20.53 13.57 4.12
C LEU A 243 20.99 12.51 3.12
N CYS A 244 21.31 11.30 3.57
CA CYS A 244 21.82 10.23 2.72
C CYS A 244 20.73 9.17 2.40
N VAL A 245 20.38 9.04 1.11
CA VAL A 245 19.34 8.13 0.61
C VAL A 245 19.94 7.03 -0.27
N MET A 246 19.64 5.76 0.04
CA MET A 246 19.95 4.61 -0.83
C MET A 246 18.69 4.07 -1.52
N LEU A 247 18.77 3.87 -2.84
CA LEU A 247 17.73 3.25 -3.65
C LEU A 247 18.00 1.76 -3.91
N SER A 248 16.97 0.93 -3.93
CA SER A 248 17.11 -0.53 -4.13
C SER A 248 17.40 -0.97 -5.58
N GLU A 249 17.22 -0.07 -6.55
CA GLU A 249 17.44 -0.32 -7.99
C GLU A 249 18.70 0.39 -8.52
N VAL A 250 18.96 0.21 -9.83
CA VAL A 250 20.10 0.78 -10.55
C VAL A 250 19.56 1.61 -11.72
N PHE A 251 19.85 2.92 -11.72
CA PHE A 251 19.33 3.82 -12.76
C PHE A 251 19.77 3.41 -14.17
N ARG A 252 18.87 3.58 -15.14
CA ARG A 252 19.14 3.36 -16.57
C ARG A 252 19.06 4.68 -17.34
N VAL A 253 20.03 4.92 -18.22
CA VAL A 253 20.07 6.09 -19.13
C VAL A 253 18.74 6.21 -19.87
N GLY A 254 18.16 7.42 -19.85
CA GLY A 254 16.88 7.73 -20.49
C GLY A 254 15.62 7.24 -19.78
N THR A 255 15.71 6.87 -18.49
CA THR A 255 14.54 6.52 -17.68
C THR A 255 14.23 7.65 -16.70
N LEU A 256 13.06 8.28 -16.84
CA LEU A 256 12.55 9.24 -15.87
C LEU A 256 12.42 8.55 -14.50
N THR A 257 13.09 9.09 -13.49
CA THR A 257 12.98 8.64 -12.09
C THR A 257 12.67 9.86 -11.23
N GLU A 258 11.39 10.14 -11.04
CA GLU A 258 10.91 11.30 -10.28
C GLU A 258 11.20 11.13 -8.78
N VAL A 259 12.36 11.63 -8.37
CA VAL A 259 12.48 12.23 -7.04
C VAL A 259 11.89 13.63 -7.15
N LEU A 260 11.00 13.99 -6.23
CA LEU A 260 10.41 15.33 -6.16
C LEU A 260 10.89 15.98 -4.88
N TYR A 261 11.63 17.09 -4.98
CA TYR A 261 12.09 17.86 -3.82
C TYR A 261 11.73 19.34 -3.95
N SER A 262 10.73 19.77 -3.19
CA SER A 262 10.48 21.18 -2.88
C SER A 262 11.24 21.61 -1.63
N SER A 263 11.75 22.84 -1.62
CA SER A 263 12.37 23.47 -0.45
C SER A 263 12.38 25.00 -0.55
N ASP A 264 12.01 25.67 0.55
CA ASP A 264 12.09 27.13 0.72
C ASP A 264 13.52 27.69 0.83
N SER A 265 14.56 26.84 0.84
CA SER A 265 15.96 27.26 1.04
C SER A 265 16.85 26.95 -0.16
N GLU A 266 17.87 27.79 -0.38
CA GLU A 266 18.84 27.68 -1.48
C GLU A 266 19.79 26.46 -1.37
N ARG A 267 19.59 25.56 -0.40
CA ARG A 267 20.45 24.41 -0.10
C ARG A 267 19.96 23.12 -0.78
N ALA A 268 20.00 23.09 -2.11
CA ALA A 268 19.81 21.85 -2.89
C ALA A 268 20.94 20.82 -2.69
N GLU A 269 22.08 21.24 -2.13
CA GLU A 269 23.27 20.42 -1.85
C GLU A 269 23.09 19.47 -0.65
N ALA A 270 22.02 19.63 0.16
CA ALA A 270 21.85 18.93 1.43
C ALA A 270 21.21 17.52 1.34
N VAL A 271 21.10 16.92 0.15
CA VAL A 271 20.55 15.57 -0.05
C VAL A 271 21.41 14.81 -1.07
N ARG A 272 21.97 13.66 -0.67
CA ARG A 272 22.74 12.75 -1.54
C ARG A 272 21.95 11.50 -1.85
N ILE A 273 21.95 11.09 -3.12
CA ILE A 273 21.21 9.93 -3.60
C ILE A 273 22.19 8.91 -4.19
N PHE A 274 22.11 7.69 -3.68
CA PHE A 274 22.95 6.56 -4.08
C PHE A 274 22.09 5.46 -4.68
N ASP A 275 22.54 4.85 -5.78
CA ASP A 275 21.92 3.62 -6.28
C ASP A 275 22.44 2.37 -5.56
N ARG A 276 21.88 1.21 -5.90
CA ARG A 276 22.28 -0.09 -5.32
C ARG A 276 23.73 -0.49 -5.61
N GLU A 277 24.39 0.11 -6.59
CA GLU A 277 25.84 -0.09 -6.85
C GLU A 277 26.71 0.88 -6.03
N GLY A 278 26.10 1.75 -5.21
CA GLY A 278 26.79 2.77 -4.41
C GLY A 278 27.23 3.99 -5.22
N ARG A 279 26.69 4.17 -6.44
CA ARG A 279 27.03 5.30 -7.30
C ARG A 279 26.20 6.51 -6.89
N GLU A 280 26.87 7.65 -6.72
CA GLU A 280 26.26 8.91 -6.29
C GLU A 280 25.68 9.69 -7.47
N TYR A 281 24.49 10.26 -7.29
CA TYR A 281 23.78 11.06 -8.29
C TYR A 281 23.46 12.45 -7.73
N GLY A 282 23.85 13.49 -8.46
CA GLY A 282 23.52 14.87 -8.11
C GLY A 282 22.06 15.20 -8.39
N LEU A 283 21.43 15.94 -7.48
CA LEU A 283 20.12 16.56 -7.71
C LEU A 283 20.23 17.73 -8.68
N THR A 284 19.27 17.84 -9.59
CA THR A 284 19.21 18.93 -10.57
C THR A 284 17.97 19.77 -10.33
N HIS A 285 18.17 21.07 -10.09
CA HIS A 285 17.14 21.99 -9.62
C HIS A 285 16.27 22.50 -10.77
N PHE A 286 14.95 22.27 -10.67
CA PHE A 286 13.97 22.77 -11.64
C PHE A 286 12.95 23.72 -11.02
N ALA A 287 12.67 24.81 -11.75
CA ALA A 287 11.75 25.86 -11.34
C ALA A 287 10.37 25.68 -12.00
N SER A 288 9.32 25.83 -11.18
CA SER A 288 7.89 25.81 -11.55
C SER A 288 7.37 24.59 -12.32
N SER A 289 6.68 23.69 -11.60
CA SER A 289 5.65 22.83 -12.20
C SER A 289 4.45 23.69 -12.62
N PRO A 290 3.75 23.40 -13.74
CA PRO A 290 2.52 24.10 -14.11
C PRO A 290 1.28 23.63 -13.34
N TYR A 291 1.41 22.69 -12.38
CA TYR A 291 0.29 22.04 -11.68
C TYR A 291 0.12 22.40 -10.20
N SER A 292 0.98 23.26 -9.63
CA SER A 292 0.91 23.66 -8.21
C SER A 292 1.46 25.08 -7.99
N ASP A 293 0.85 25.83 -7.06
CA ASP A 293 1.38 27.14 -6.61
C ASP A 293 2.67 27.02 -5.76
N GLU A 294 3.00 25.80 -5.31
CA GLU A 294 4.21 25.48 -4.58
C GLU A 294 5.43 25.46 -5.52
N LYS A 295 6.51 26.12 -5.08
CA LYS A 295 7.71 26.34 -5.89
C LYS A 295 8.81 25.33 -5.57
N ASN A 296 9.64 25.12 -6.60
CA ASN A 296 10.81 24.25 -6.62
C ASN A 296 10.44 22.76 -6.64
N PHE A 297 10.93 22.04 -7.65
CA PHE A 297 10.95 20.57 -7.68
C PHE A 297 12.29 20.13 -8.28
N SER A 298 13.19 19.61 -7.45
CA SER A 298 14.47 19.05 -7.92
C SER A 298 14.32 17.55 -8.15
N ALA A 299 14.81 17.07 -9.30
CA ALA A 299 14.76 15.66 -9.71
C ALA A 299 16.14 15.17 -10.18
N VAL A 300 16.31 13.86 -10.33
CA VAL A 300 17.55 13.23 -10.82
C VAL A 300 17.39 12.88 -12.29
N TYR A 301 18.15 13.57 -13.16
CA TYR A 301 18.18 13.33 -14.59
C TYR A 301 19.57 12.94 -15.07
N LEU A 302 19.63 11.98 -16.00
CA LEU A 302 20.83 11.66 -16.76
C LEU A 302 20.87 12.53 -18.03
N PRO A 303 22.03 13.11 -18.40
CA PRO A 303 22.12 14.05 -19.52
C PRO A 303 22.07 13.37 -20.89
N TYR A 304 21.50 14.10 -21.84
CA TYR A 304 21.51 13.84 -23.27
C TYR A 304 22.46 14.80 -24.00
N ARG A 305 22.87 14.41 -25.22
CA ARG A 305 23.82 15.16 -26.03
C ARG A 305 23.15 15.85 -27.21
N VAL A 306 23.47 17.13 -27.43
CA VAL A 306 22.90 17.97 -28.49
C VAL A 306 24.01 18.49 -29.41
N THR A 307 23.86 18.27 -30.73
CA THR A 307 24.85 18.66 -31.75
C THR A 307 24.23 19.58 -32.80
N TYR A 308 24.82 20.75 -33.04
CA TYR A 308 24.30 21.76 -33.97
C TYR A 308 25.09 21.82 -35.28
N TYR A 309 24.38 21.81 -36.40
CA TYR A 309 24.89 21.80 -37.76
C TYR A 309 24.41 23.03 -38.55
N GLY A 310 25.30 23.66 -39.31
CA GLY A 310 24.97 24.66 -40.34
C GLY A 310 25.21 24.10 -41.74
N LYS A 311 24.98 24.90 -42.79
CA LYS A 311 25.17 24.47 -44.20
C LYS A 311 26.59 23.96 -44.54
N THR A 312 27.59 24.19 -43.69
CA THR A 312 28.99 23.77 -43.87
C THR A 312 29.48 22.68 -42.91
N GLY A 313 28.67 22.25 -41.93
CA GLY A 313 29.07 21.23 -40.94
C GLY A 313 28.64 21.53 -39.49
N VAL A 314 29.15 20.77 -38.53
CA VAL A 314 28.93 21.01 -37.09
C VAL A 314 29.59 22.34 -36.67
N PHE A 315 28.90 23.13 -35.84
CA PHE A 315 29.45 24.38 -35.28
C PHE A 315 29.24 24.57 -33.77
N LYS A 316 28.41 23.75 -33.11
CA LYS A 316 28.30 23.68 -31.64
C LYS A 316 27.96 22.26 -31.19
N THR A 317 28.33 21.89 -29.97
CA THR A 317 27.84 20.69 -29.26
C THR A 317 27.73 21.04 -27.78
N GLU A 318 26.71 20.53 -27.09
CA GLU A 318 26.54 20.67 -25.64
C GLU A 318 25.82 19.44 -25.05
N GLU A 319 25.90 19.29 -23.72
CA GLU A 319 25.26 18.22 -22.95
C GLU A 319 24.24 18.87 -22.01
N VAL A 320 23.05 18.29 -21.95
CA VAL A 320 21.81 18.94 -21.45
C VAL A 320 20.94 17.88 -20.78
N LEU A 321 20.34 18.21 -19.64
CA LEU A 321 19.57 17.26 -18.84
C LEU A 321 18.25 16.88 -19.52
N SER A 322 17.79 15.65 -19.28
CA SER A 322 16.45 15.23 -19.69
C SER A 322 15.40 16.17 -19.09
N GLY A 323 14.55 16.77 -19.91
CA GLY A 323 13.58 17.78 -19.49
C GLY A 323 14.02 19.24 -19.68
N GLU A 324 15.31 19.52 -19.88
CA GLU A 324 15.78 20.89 -20.13
C GLU A 324 15.35 21.42 -21.50
N ILE A 325 15.02 22.71 -21.54
CA ILE A 325 14.76 23.45 -22.78
C ILE A 325 16.04 24.12 -23.27
N LEU A 326 16.30 24.04 -24.57
CA LEU A 326 17.53 24.57 -25.16
C LEU A 326 17.50 26.09 -25.33
N SER A 327 18.66 26.75 -25.29
CA SER A 327 18.81 28.13 -25.74
C SER A 327 19.41 28.17 -27.16
N ALA A 328 18.66 28.70 -28.12
CA ALA A 328 19.05 28.73 -29.53
C ALA A 328 20.39 29.47 -29.76
N PRO A 329 21.44 28.78 -30.25
CA PRO A 329 22.72 29.44 -30.51
C PRO A 329 22.62 30.37 -31.73
N THR A 330 23.53 31.34 -31.82
CA THR A 330 23.62 32.23 -32.98
C THR A 330 24.05 31.45 -34.22
N ALA A 331 23.15 31.30 -35.19
CA ALA A 331 23.44 30.63 -36.46
C ALA A 331 24.36 31.48 -37.36
N PRO A 332 25.22 30.87 -38.20
CA PRO A 332 26.01 31.59 -39.21
C PRO A 332 25.14 32.41 -40.18
N GLU A 333 25.58 33.58 -40.61
CA GLU A 333 24.84 34.40 -41.58
C GLU A 333 24.99 33.90 -43.04
N ILE A 334 23.96 34.09 -43.87
CA ILE A 334 23.95 33.77 -45.30
C ILE A 334 23.36 34.94 -46.10
N LYS A 335 24.09 35.43 -47.12
CA LYS A 335 23.65 36.53 -47.99
C LYS A 335 22.30 36.22 -48.64
N GLY A 336 21.35 37.16 -48.57
CA GLY A 336 20.01 37.03 -49.18
C GLY A 336 19.03 36.12 -48.41
N TYR A 337 19.48 35.45 -47.34
CA TYR A 337 18.66 34.58 -46.50
C TYR A 337 18.57 35.14 -45.07
N SER A 338 17.53 34.75 -44.34
CA SER A 338 17.44 34.86 -42.89
C SER A 338 17.44 33.47 -42.27
N HIS A 339 18.13 33.31 -41.13
CA HIS A 339 18.00 32.11 -40.29
C HIS A 339 16.52 31.92 -39.91
N SER A 340 16.02 30.69 -40.03
CA SER A 340 14.59 30.36 -39.87
C SER A 340 14.34 29.34 -38.75
N GLY A 341 15.19 29.34 -37.72
CA GLY A 341 15.16 28.37 -36.62
C GLY A 341 16.02 27.14 -36.89
N TYR A 342 16.05 26.23 -35.91
CA TYR A 342 16.71 24.93 -36.05
C TYR A 342 15.67 23.83 -36.26
N TYR A 343 16.11 22.71 -36.81
CA TYR A 343 15.28 21.59 -37.25
C TYR A 343 15.95 20.27 -36.83
N THR A 344 15.20 19.20 -36.55
CA THR A 344 15.78 17.90 -36.16
C THR A 344 16.32 17.09 -37.35
N ASP A 345 16.09 17.57 -38.57
CA ASP A 345 16.48 16.96 -39.83
C ASP A 345 17.27 17.94 -40.75
N LYS A 346 18.04 17.39 -41.68
CA LYS A 346 18.87 18.17 -42.62
C LYS A 346 18.05 18.97 -43.63
N ASP A 347 16.85 18.50 -43.96
CA ASP A 347 16.00 19.07 -44.99
C ASP A 347 15.11 20.21 -44.46
N SER A 348 15.27 20.57 -43.17
CA SER A 348 14.51 21.61 -42.48
C SER A 348 12.99 21.38 -42.50
N SER A 349 12.56 20.13 -42.37
CA SER A 349 11.15 19.72 -42.40
C SER A 349 10.49 19.69 -41.02
N HIS A 350 11.23 19.35 -39.96
CA HIS A 350 10.75 19.20 -38.59
C HIS A 350 11.41 20.25 -37.69
N ALA A 351 10.76 21.41 -37.53
CA ALA A 351 11.27 22.52 -36.74
C ALA A 351 11.44 22.13 -35.26
N TYR A 352 12.64 22.32 -34.72
CA TYR A 352 12.91 22.18 -33.29
C TYR A 352 12.49 23.47 -32.58
N SER A 353 11.44 23.37 -31.76
CA SER A 353 11.06 24.45 -30.85
C SER A 353 11.97 24.41 -29.62
N PHE A 354 12.63 25.53 -29.35
CA PHE A 354 13.51 25.69 -28.19
C PHE A 354 12.75 25.79 -26.85
N GLY A 355 11.42 25.72 -26.87
CA GLY A 355 10.59 25.51 -25.67
C GLY A 355 10.21 24.04 -25.42
N GLU A 356 10.59 23.10 -26.29
CA GLU A 356 10.35 21.68 -26.08
C GLU A 356 11.48 21.04 -25.23
N PRO A 357 11.15 20.15 -24.29
CA PRO A 357 12.13 19.49 -23.43
C PRO A 357 12.98 18.47 -24.20
N VAL A 358 14.29 18.49 -23.99
CA VAL A 358 15.21 17.48 -24.51
C VAL A 358 14.91 16.14 -23.82
N THR A 359 14.47 15.16 -24.60
CA THR A 359 14.02 13.83 -24.11
C THR A 359 14.79 12.66 -24.75
N SER A 360 15.78 12.96 -25.59
CA SER A 360 16.74 12.03 -26.20
C SER A 360 17.94 12.81 -26.77
N ASP A 361 18.98 12.12 -27.25
CA ASP A 361 20.09 12.76 -28.00
C ASP A 361 19.59 13.45 -29.28
N LEU A 362 20.02 14.69 -29.52
CA LEU A 362 19.54 15.53 -30.62
C LEU A 362 20.64 15.93 -31.61
N SER A 363 20.28 15.94 -32.90
CA SER A 363 21.03 16.62 -33.96
C SER A 363 20.17 17.74 -34.55
N LEU A 364 20.60 18.99 -34.40
CA LEU A 364 19.84 20.18 -34.75
C LEU A 364 20.50 20.94 -35.92
N PHE A 365 19.75 21.16 -36.99
CA PHE A 365 20.23 21.76 -38.23
C PHE A 365 19.68 23.19 -38.36
N ALA A 366 20.55 24.18 -38.53
CA ALA A 366 20.16 25.58 -38.72
C ALA A 366 19.52 25.75 -40.11
N GLY A 367 18.22 26.05 -40.13
CA GLY A 367 17.46 26.29 -41.35
C GLY A 367 17.56 27.75 -41.81
N TYR A 368 17.38 27.96 -43.11
CA TYR A 368 17.50 29.28 -43.73
C TYR A 368 16.40 29.49 -44.76
N ARG A 369 15.71 30.64 -44.71
CA ARG A 369 14.69 31.04 -45.68
C ARG A 369 15.13 32.27 -46.46
N LEU A 370 14.77 32.30 -47.74
CA LEU A 370 15.02 33.41 -48.66
C LEU A 370 14.30 34.68 -48.15
N LYS A 371 14.96 35.83 -48.17
CA LYS A 371 14.35 37.09 -47.70
C LYS A 371 13.26 37.58 -48.66
N PRO A 372 12.14 38.14 -48.16
CA PRO A 372 11.07 38.64 -49.02
C PRO A 372 11.54 39.84 -49.87
N PRO A 373 10.97 40.04 -51.07
CA PRO A 373 11.24 41.21 -51.88
C PRO A 373 10.57 42.47 -51.31
N THR A 374 11.06 43.64 -51.72
CA THR A 374 10.42 44.94 -51.43
C THR A 374 9.37 45.22 -52.50
N LEU A 375 8.16 45.62 -52.11
CA LEU A 375 6.99 45.77 -52.99
C LEU A 375 6.15 47.00 -52.63
N LYS A 376 5.62 47.72 -53.64
CA LYS A 376 4.63 48.82 -53.47
C LYS A 376 3.63 48.91 -54.64
N ILE A 377 2.40 49.34 -54.38
CA ILE A 377 1.31 49.65 -55.33
C ILE A 377 0.56 50.94 -54.92
N SER A 378 -0.23 51.53 -55.83
CA SER A 378 -0.98 52.78 -55.66
C SER A 378 -2.49 52.63 -56.00
N SER A 379 -3.32 53.63 -55.62
CA SER A 379 -4.80 53.63 -55.75
C SER A 379 -5.35 54.48 -56.90
N TYR A 380 -6.64 54.31 -57.26
CA TYR A 380 -7.26 54.93 -58.45
C TYR A 380 -8.77 55.24 -58.31
N LEU A 381 -9.25 56.27 -59.01
CA LEU A 381 -10.66 56.69 -59.05
C LEU A 381 -11.04 57.31 -60.43
N ALA A 382 -12.14 56.85 -61.03
CA ALA A 382 -12.70 57.38 -62.29
C ALA A 382 -14.22 57.13 -62.44
N ASP A 383 -14.81 57.56 -63.57
CA ASP A 383 -16.18 57.22 -64.00
C ASP A 383 -16.13 56.27 -65.23
N TYR A 384 -17.13 55.39 -65.38
CA TYR A 384 -17.18 54.40 -66.46
C TYR A 384 -17.28 55.05 -67.84
N ASN A 385 -16.24 54.86 -68.65
CA ASN A 385 -16.13 55.37 -70.02
C ASN A 385 -15.86 54.27 -71.07
N GLY A 386 -15.73 53.01 -70.64
CA GLY A 386 -15.44 51.86 -71.49
C GLY A 386 -13.96 51.60 -71.81
N ALA A 387 -13.02 52.33 -71.20
CA ALA A 387 -11.58 52.06 -71.31
C ALA A 387 -11.07 51.08 -70.22
N SER A 388 -10.02 50.32 -70.53
CA SER A 388 -9.24 49.59 -69.53
C SER A 388 -8.29 50.51 -68.77
N HIS A 389 -8.12 50.23 -67.48
CA HIS A 389 -7.13 50.84 -66.60
C HIS A 389 -6.25 49.75 -65.98
N THR A 390 -4.94 49.96 -65.96
CA THR A 390 -3.96 48.96 -65.53
C THR A 390 -3.45 49.23 -64.12
N LEU A 391 -3.53 48.23 -63.24
CA LEU A 391 -2.94 48.24 -61.89
C LEU A 391 -1.65 47.39 -61.89
N ALA A 392 -0.54 47.94 -61.41
CA ALA A 392 0.82 47.35 -61.49
C ALA A 392 1.67 47.73 -60.27
N PRO A 393 2.76 46.99 -59.94
CA PRO A 393 3.71 47.38 -58.89
C PRO A 393 4.52 48.65 -59.25
N ASP A 394 4.52 49.63 -58.35
CA ASP A 394 5.31 50.88 -58.47
C ASP A 394 6.80 50.65 -58.21
N VAL A 395 7.10 49.72 -57.31
CA VAL A 395 8.46 49.35 -56.88
C VAL A 395 8.49 47.86 -56.58
N LEU A 396 9.45 47.14 -57.16
CA LEU A 396 9.68 45.71 -56.91
C LEU A 396 11.18 45.37 -57.01
N THR A 397 11.81 44.96 -55.90
CA THR A 397 13.26 44.65 -55.86
C THR A 397 13.61 43.54 -54.86
N HIS A 398 14.73 42.82 -55.10
CA HIS A 398 15.32 41.91 -54.12
C HIS A 398 16.86 41.79 -54.30
N THR A 399 17.59 41.50 -53.22
CA THR A 399 19.07 41.48 -53.18
C THR A 399 19.72 40.37 -54.03
N LEU A 400 18.98 39.31 -54.37
CA LEU A 400 19.45 38.22 -55.25
C LEU A 400 18.87 38.29 -56.68
N LEU A 401 18.25 39.42 -57.05
CA LEU A 401 17.66 39.60 -58.40
C LEU A 401 18.74 39.55 -59.49
N GLU A 402 19.85 40.26 -59.29
CA GLU A 402 21.01 40.25 -60.22
C GLU A 402 21.78 38.92 -60.24
N GLU A 403 21.56 38.05 -59.24
CA GLU A 403 22.17 36.70 -59.18
C GLU A 403 21.32 35.63 -59.91
N GLY A 404 20.20 36.02 -60.53
CA GLY A 404 19.40 35.17 -61.42
C GLY A 404 18.05 34.72 -60.85
N GLY A 405 17.54 35.37 -59.79
CA GLY A 405 16.16 35.16 -59.33
C GLY A 405 15.13 35.93 -60.17
N PHE A 406 13.85 35.59 -59.99
CA PHE A 406 12.74 36.19 -60.75
C PHE A 406 11.46 36.33 -59.91
N PHE A 407 10.50 37.10 -60.41
CA PHE A 407 9.21 37.34 -59.75
C PHE A 407 8.06 36.59 -60.44
N GLY A 408 7.11 36.08 -59.65
CA GLY A 408 5.80 35.63 -60.11
C GLY A 408 4.70 36.30 -59.28
N TYR A 409 3.58 36.63 -59.92
CA TYR A 409 2.60 37.59 -59.42
C TYR A 409 1.26 36.91 -59.14
N ARG A 410 0.44 37.52 -58.28
CA ARG A 410 -0.92 37.09 -57.99
C ARG A 410 -1.74 38.23 -57.41
N TRP A 411 -2.64 38.78 -58.23
CA TRP A 411 -3.57 39.82 -57.82
C TRP A 411 -4.77 39.23 -57.08
N TYR A 412 -5.15 39.91 -56.00
CA TYR A 412 -6.35 39.65 -55.21
C TYR A 412 -7.31 40.83 -55.31
N LYS A 413 -8.62 40.53 -55.33
CA LYS A 413 -9.71 41.47 -55.08
C LYS A 413 -10.56 40.95 -53.92
N ASP A 414 -10.77 41.78 -52.90
CA ASP A 414 -11.62 41.49 -51.74
C ASP A 414 -11.34 40.09 -51.12
N GLY A 415 -10.06 39.69 -51.11
CA GLY A 415 -9.56 38.40 -50.61
C GLY A 415 -9.52 37.24 -51.62
N ARG A 416 -10.08 37.37 -52.83
CA ARG A 416 -10.09 36.32 -53.87
C ARG A 416 -9.06 36.60 -54.97
N VAL A 417 -8.41 35.57 -55.51
CA VAL A 417 -7.47 35.71 -56.64
C VAL A 417 -8.22 36.11 -57.91
N VAL A 418 -7.67 37.06 -58.68
CA VAL A 418 -8.26 37.58 -59.93
C VAL A 418 -7.30 37.56 -61.13
N SER A 419 -5.98 37.59 -60.94
CA SER A 419 -4.98 37.34 -61.99
C SER A 419 -3.65 36.83 -61.39
N TYR A 420 -2.78 36.28 -62.24
CA TYR A 420 -1.39 35.90 -61.95
C TYR A 420 -0.35 36.69 -62.78
N ASP A 421 -0.82 37.64 -63.59
CA ASP A 421 0.02 38.51 -64.42
C ASP A 421 0.65 39.63 -63.57
N GLU A 422 1.73 40.26 -64.08
CA GLU A 422 2.39 41.39 -63.40
C GLU A 422 1.46 42.57 -63.17
N SER A 423 0.48 42.76 -64.06
CA SER A 423 -0.52 43.82 -63.98
C SER A 423 -1.94 43.31 -64.24
N LEU A 424 -2.93 44.06 -63.76
CA LEU A 424 -4.34 43.73 -63.84
C LEU A 424 -5.10 44.84 -64.59
N GLU A 425 -5.84 44.49 -65.64
CA GLU A 425 -6.75 45.43 -66.32
C GLU A 425 -8.15 45.42 -65.71
N LEU A 426 -8.66 46.60 -65.38
CA LEU A 426 -9.98 46.86 -64.79
C LEU A 426 -10.73 47.88 -65.67
N CYS A 427 -12.01 47.68 -65.95
CA CYS A 427 -12.76 48.55 -66.89
C CYS A 427 -14.20 48.88 -66.49
N ARG A 428 -14.85 48.11 -65.60
CA ARG A 428 -16.28 48.21 -65.27
C ARG A 428 -16.53 48.73 -63.86
N HIS A 429 -17.74 49.20 -63.58
CA HIS A 429 -18.15 49.56 -62.22
C HIS A 429 -18.05 48.36 -61.25
N SER A 430 -18.37 47.15 -61.72
CA SER A 430 -18.15 45.88 -61.01
C SER A 430 -16.71 45.63 -60.58
N ASP A 431 -15.76 46.30 -61.23
CA ASP A 431 -14.34 46.11 -61.02
C ASP A 431 -13.84 47.02 -59.88
N SER A 432 -14.67 47.96 -59.40
CA SER A 432 -14.42 48.70 -58.15
C SER A 432 -14.29 47.76 -56.95
N GLY A 433 -13.34 48.01 -56.05
CA GLY A 433 -13.13 47.22 -54.84
C GLY A 433 -11.75 47.43 -54.22
N VAL A 434 -11.36 46.53 -53.32
CA VAL A 434 -10.07 46.57 -52.63
C VAL A 434 -9.14 45.49 -53.19
N TYR A 435 -7.99 45.91 -53.70
CA TYR A 435 -7.00 45.04 -54.33
C TYR A 435 -5.73 44.91 -53.51
N SER A 436 -5.09 43.75 -53.56
CA SER A 436 -3.71 43.55 -53.10
C SER A 436 -2.96 42.61 -54.03
N LEU A 437 -1.64 42.77 -54.11
CA LEU A 437 -0.76 41.96 -54.95
C LEU A 437 0.12 41.08 -54.07
N GLU A 438 0.11 39.76 -54.28
CA GLU A 438 1.21 38.89 -53.87
C GLU A 438 2.27 38.85 -54.95
N VAL A 439 3.53 39.08 -54.57
CA VAL A 439 4.70 38.76 -55.40
C VAL A 439 5.51 37.69 -54.71
N THR A 440 5.77 36.61 -55.44
CA THR A 440 6.70 35.54 -55.04
C THR A 440 8.01 35.74 -55.76
N PHE A 441 9.09 35.95 -55.02
CA PHE A 441 10.45 35.91 -55.56
C PHE A 441 10.96 34.47 -55.50
N TYR A 442 11.53 34.00 -56.61
CA TYR A 442 12.10 32.67 -56.79
C TYR A 442 13.62 32.77 -56.99
N TYR A 443 14.39 31.90 -56.35
CA TYR A 443 15.83 31.79 -56.52
C TYR A 443 16.30 30.35 -56.31
N SER A 444 16.84 29.73 -57.37
CA SER A 444 17.14 28.29 -57.39
C SER A 444 15.88 27.45 -57.06
N SER A 445 15.97 26.53 -56.10
CA SER A 445 14.83 25.77 -55.56
C SER A 445 13.89 26.58 -54.67
N ASP A 446 14.35 27.73 -54.17
CA ASP A 446 13.73 28.40 -53.04
C ASP A 446 12.80 29.53 -53.52
N SER A 447 11.75 29.81 -52.77
CA SER A 447 10.83 30.90 -53.09
C SER A 447 10.24 31.54 -51.83
N VAL A 448 9.83 32.80 -51.93
CA VAL A 448 9.26 33.57 -50.84
C VAL A 448 8.24 34.58 -51.36
N THR A 449 7.03 34.54 -50.80
CA THR A 449 5.92 35.43 -51.17
C THR A 449 5.81 36.58 -50.17
N VAL A 450 5.64 37.80 -50.68
CA VAL A 450 5.18 38.98 -49.92
C VAL A 450 3.85 39.45 -50.49
N ARG A 451 2.96 39.99 -49.66
CA ARG A 451 1.72 40.63 -50.10
C ARG A 451 1.80 42.14 -49.82
N ALA A 452 1.43 42.95 -50.82
CA ALA A 452 1.25 44.39 -50.66
C ALA A 452 0.02 44.72 -49.80
N GLU A 453 0.00 45.92 -49.24
CA GLU A 453 -1.18 46.46 -48.56
C GLU A 453 -2.38 46.59 -49.52
N ASN A 454 -3.58 46.61 -48.93
CA ASN A 454 -4.84 46.73 -49.64
C ASN A 454 -5.04 48.15 -50.20
N VAL A 455 -5.03 48.32 -51.52
CA VAL A 455 -5.33 49.59 -52.21
C VAL A 455 -6.74 49.61 -52.78
N SER A 456 -7.38 50.78 -52.75
CA SER A 456 -8.71 50.98 -53.34
C SER A 456 -8.63 51.34 -54.82
N PHE A 457 -9.53 50.77 -55.61
CA PHE A 457 -9.75 51.09 -57.01
C PHE A 457 -11.26 51.31 -57.23
N VAL A 458 -11.68 52.42 -57.83
CA VAL A 458 -13.11 52.76 -57.97
C VAL A 458 -13.43 53.32 -59.36
N ILE A 459 -14.47 52.78 -60.00
CA ILE A 459 -15.07 53.25 -61.25
C ILE A 459 -16.57 53.47 -61.01
N ASN A 460 -17.09 54.70 -61.15
CA ASN A 460 -18.53 54.98 -60.96
C ASN A 460 -19.38 54.64 -62.20
N LYS A 461 -20.71 54.47 -62.04
CA LYS A 461 -21.64 54.24 -63.17
C LYS A 461 -21.88 55.52 -63.99
N ALA A 462 -21.96 55.38 -65.31
CA ALA A 462 -22.31 56.45 -66.24
C ALA A 462 -23.81 56.84 -66.17
N LYS A 463 -24.16 57.99 -66.77
CA LYS A 463 -25.51 58.58 -66.75
C LYS A 463 -26.21 58.61 -68.11
N VAL A 464 -27.52 58.40 -68.12
CA VAL A 464 -28.36 58.23 -69.33
C VAL A 464 -29.63 59.10 -69.28
N PRO A 465 -29.88 60.00 -70.26
CA PRO A 465 -31.03 60.91 -70.26
C PRO A 465 -32.35 60.26 -70.73
N LEU A 466 -33.48 60.89 -70.39
CA LEU A 466 -34.85 60.39 -70.65
C LEU A 466 -35.49 60.99 -71.94
N PRO A 467 -36.34 60.22 -72.67
CA PRO A 467 -37.07 60.68 -73.86
C PRO A 467 -38.45 61.29 -73.57
N THR A 468 -39.06 61.94 -74.57
CA THR A 468 -40.38 62.59 -74.49
C THR A 468 -41.43 61.87 -75.36
N VAL A 469 -42.70 61.85 -74.93
CA VAL A 469 -43.83 61.12 -75.56
C VAL A 469 -44.98 62.11 -75.91
N ARG A 470 -45.96 61.69 -76.73
CA ARG A 470 -47.14 62.49 -77.15
C ARG A 470 -48.46 61.72 -77.02
N ALA A 471 -49.54 62.43 -76.66
CA ALA A 471 -50.89 61.91 -76.42
C ALA A 471 -51.77 61.74 -77.68
N LYS A 472 -52.93 61.07 -77.54
CA LYS A 472 -53.93 60.77 -78.59
C LYS A 472 -55.40 60.81 -78.05
N TYR A 473 -56.38 60.42 -78.87
CA TYR A 473 -57.81 60.33 -78.53
C TYR A 473 -58.33 58.90 -78.73
N TYR A 474 -59.32 58.49 -77.93
CA TYR A 474 -60.00 57.21 -78.01
C TYR A 474 -60.76 57.05 -79.33
N ASN A 475 -60.54 55.92 -80.00
CA ASN A 475 -61.18 55.57 -81.27
C ASN A 475 -61.61 54.09 -81.35
N GLY A 476 -61.47 53.33 -80.26
CA GLY A 476 -61.72 51.89 -80.23
C GLY A 476 -60.61 51.00 -80.83
N GLU A 477 -59.50 51.58 -81.31
CA GLU A 477 -58.32 50.83 -81.78
C GLU A 477 -57.17 50.91 -80.78
N ASN A 478 -56.34 49.86 -80.72
CA ASN A 478 -55.22 49.75 -79.79
C ASN A 478 -54.03 50.63 -80.21
N GLN A 479 -53.61 51.57 -79.36
CA GLN A 479 -52.65 52.62 -79.68
C GLN A 479 -51.36 52.50 -78.85
N SER A 480 -50.21 52.59 -79.52
CA SER A 480 -48.89 52.66 -78.86
C SER A 480 -48.27 54.07 -78.90
N PRO A 481 -47.38 54.41 -77.95
CA PRO A 481 -46.49 55.55 -78.01
C PRO A 481 -45.34 55.33 -79.01
N THR A 482 -44.74 56.42 -79.48
CA THR A 482 -43.60 56.38 -80.41
C THR A 482 -42.35 56.93 -79.71
N ILE A 483 -41.39 56.06 -79.39
CA ILE A 483 -40.13 56.40 -78.70
C ILE A 483 -38.95 55.97 -79.59
N GLN A 484 -37.87 56.77 -79.60
CA GLN A 484 -36.67 56.47 -80.41
C GLN A 484 -35.85 55.32 -79.81
N LYS A 485 -35.17 54.55 -80.69
CA LYS A 485 -34.37 53.39 -80.28
C LYS A 485 -33.02 53.84 -79.67
N SER A 486 -32.81 53.52 -78.40
CA SER A 486 -31.55 53.70 -77.66
C SER A 486 -30.74 52.40 -77.62
N PRO A 487 -29.39 52.44 -77.55
CA PRO A 487 -28.58 51.28 -77.17
C PRO A 487 -28.57 51.03 -75.66
N TYR A 488 -28.78 52.07 -74.85
CA TYR A 488 -28.64 52.04 -73.38
C TYR A 488 -29.88 51.53 -72.64
N TYR A 489 -31.05 51.57 -73.27
CA TYR A 489 -32.30 51.09 -72.67
C TYR A 489 -33.22 50.42 -73.68
N SER A 490 -33.91 49.37 -73.24
CA SER A 490 -35.05 48.77 -73.93
C SER A 490 -36.33 49.47 -73.50
N VAL A 491 -37.21 49.76 -74.47
CA VAL A 491 -38.55 50.32 -74.24
C VAL A 491 -39.55 49.17 -74.10
N SER A 492 -40.33 49.17 -73.02
CA SER A 492 -41.46 48.23 -72.85
C SER A 492 -42.53 48.47 -73.93
N ARG A 493 -43.15 47.40 -74.43
CA ARG A 493 -44.25 47.51 -75.41
C ARG A 493 -45.56 47.78 -74.70
N VAL A 494 -45.91 49.05 -74.58
CA VAL A 494 -47.23 49.48 -74.11
C VAL A 494 -48.12 49.78 -75.31
N SER A 495 -49.34 49.28 -75.26
CA SER A 495 -50.40 49.56 -76.22
C SER A 495 -51.71 49.61 -75.44
N ALA A 496 -52.45 50.72 -75.54
CA ALA A 496 -53.73 50.91 -74.87
C ALA A 496 -54.79 51.33 -75.88
N THR A 497 -55.98 50.77 -75.74
CA THR A 497 -57.16 51.12 -76.56
C THR A 497 -57.97 52.23 -75.91
N ASP A 498 -58.14 52.14 -74.59
CA ASP A 498 -58.99 53.00 -73.77
C ASP A 498 -58.38 54.38 -73.50
N ALA A 499 -59.20 55.31 -73.00
CA ALA A 499 -58.75 56.61 -72.51
C ALA A 499 -58.14 56.47 -71.10
N GLY A 500 -56.99 57.11 -70.89
CA GLY A 500 -56.21 56.99 -69.66
C GLY A 500 -54.77 57.46 -69.83
N VAL A 501 -53.98 57.36 -68.74
CA VAL A 501 -52.54 57.63 -68.72
C VAL A 501 -51.79 56.34 -68.46
N TYR A 502 -50.99 55.90 -69.44
CA TYR A 502 -50.35 54.60 -69.46
C TYR A 502 -48.84 54.74 -69.23
N PRO A 503 -48.28 54.10 -68.19
CA PRO A 503 -46.84 54.16 -67.89
C PRO A 503 -46.04 53.32 -68.90
N VAL A 504 -45.03 53.93 -69.53
CA VAL A 504 -44.08 53.24 -70.42
C VAL A 504 -42.75 53.09 -69.70
N GLU A 505 -42.42 51.86 -69.29
CA GLU A 505 -41.12 51.58 -68.68
C GLU A 505 -40.00 51.58 -69.73
N LEU A 506 -38.90 52.25 -69.36
CA LEU A 506 -37.59 52.18 -69.99
C LEU A 506 -36.69 51.40 -69.04
N ILE A 507 -36.05 50.34 -69.51
CA ILE A 507 -35.22 49.45 -68.70
C ILE A 507 -33.79 49.49 -69.24
N LEU A 508 -32.79 49.75 -68.38
CA LEU A 508 -31.37 49.77 -68.77
C LEU A 508 -30.92 48.39 -69.26
N THR A 509 -30.22 48.38 -70.39
CA THR A 509 -29.65 47.18 -71.02
C THR A 509 -28.43 46.69 -70.25
N ASP A 510 -27.59 47.61 -69.77
CA ASP A 510 -26.52 47.38 -68.80
C ASP A 510 -26.75 48.28 -67.57
N PRO A 511 -27.49 47.81 -66.54
CA PRO A 511 -27.71 48.56 -65.31
C PRO A 511 -26.50 48.53 -64.36
N ASP A 512 -25.47 47.73 -64.65
CA ASP A 512 -24.31 47.58 -63.76
C ASP A 512 -23.27 48.65 -64.03
N ASN A 513 -23.13 49.10 -65.28
CA ASN A 513 -22.24 50.21 -65.66
C ASN A 513 -22.97 51.54 -65.95
N TYR A 514 -24.29 51.53 -66.16
CA TYR A 514 -25.09 52.74 -66.42
C TYR A 514 -26.21 52.94 -65.40
N SER A 515 -26.71 54.17 -65.32
CA SER A 515 -27.88 54.58 -64.53
C SER A 515 -28.58 55.74 -65.22
N PHE A 516 -29.89 55.91 -65.00
CA PHE A 516 -30.59 57.06 -65.58
C PHE A 516 -30.18 58.38 -64.88
N GLU A 517 -30.39 59.52 -65.55
CA GLU A 517 -30.32 60.82 -64.89
C GLU A 517 -31.44 60.95 -63.85
N GLY A 518 -31.11 61.50 -62.67
CA GLY A 518 -32.03 61.65 -61.54
C GLY A 518 -32.32 60.40 -60.71
N THR A 519 -31.93 59.19 -61.14
CA THR A 519 -32.17 57.95 -60.37
C THR A 519 -31.05 56.90 -60.47
N SER A 520 -30.99 55.99 -59.51
CA SER A 520 -30.17 54.77 -59.52
C SER A 520 -30.92 53.53 -60.02
N GLU A 521 -32.23 53.64 -60.23
CA GLU A 521 -33.07 52.50 -60.60
C GLU A 521 -32.76 51.91 -61.98
N ARG A 522 -32.94 50.59 -62.09
CA ARG A 522 -32.76 49.83 -63.33
C ARG A 522 -33.83 50.17 -64.39
N SER A 523 -35.01 50.58 -63.96
CA SER A 523 -36.11 51.02 -64.82
C SER A 523 -36.66 52.37 -64.38
N VAL A 524 -37.30 53.07 -65.32
CA VAL A 524 -37.96 54.36 -65.10
C VAL A 524 -39.18 54.46 -66.02
N SER A 525 -40.25 55.08 -65.55
CA SER A 525 -41.51 55.18 -66.29
C SER A 525 -41.72 56.57 -66.89
N VAL A 526 -42.19 56.62 -68.14
CA VAL A 526 -42.63 57.86 -68.82
C VAL A 526 -44.08 57.72 -69.32
N PRO A 527 -44.96 58.73 -69.15
CA PRO A 527 -46.38 58.59 -69.45
C PRO A 527 -46.73 58.68 -70.94
N PHE A 528 -47.83 58.02 -71.33
CA PHE A 528 -48.48 58.10 -72.64
C PHE A 528 -50.01 58.20 -72.45
N GLU A 529 -50.67 59.18 -73.06
CA GLU A 529 -52.08 59.53 -72.73
C GLU A 529 -53.06 59.36 -73.90
N ILE A 530 -54.29 58.97 -73.60
CA ILE A 530 -55.43 58.82 -74.52
C ILE A 530 -56.69 59.46 -73.89
N LEU A 531 -57.54 60.15 -74.66
CA LEU A 531 -58.66 61.00 -74.18
C LEU A 531 -60.06 60.52 -74.66
N LYS A 532 -61.14 60.85 -73.93
CA LYS A 532 -62.55 60.36 -74.14
C LYS A 532 -63.29 60.87 -75.41
N ALA A 533 -64.46 60.29 -75.69
CA ALA A 533 -65.44 60.60 -76.75
C ALA A 533 -66.88 60.85 -76.21
N GLU A 534 -67.90 60.98 -77.09
CA GLU A 534 -69.29 61.38 -76.75
C GLU A 534 -70.38 60.28 -77.00
N ASN A 535 -71.58 60.42 -76.43
CA ASN A 535 -72.60 59.35 -76.28
C ASN A 535 -74.07 59.77 -76.61
N SER A 536 -75.02 58.82 -76.71
CA SER A 536 -76.45 59.05 -77.01
C SER A 536 -77.39 57.88 -76.60
N TRP A 537 -78.70 58.13 -76.47
CA TRP A 537 -79.73 57.10 -76.19
C TRP A 537 -80.12 56.28 -77.45
N THR A 538 -80.44 54.99 -77.29
CA THR A 538 -80.88 54.10 -78.40
C THR A 538 -82.30 53.54 -78.23
N VAL A 539 -82.80 53.36 -76.99
CA VAL A 539 -84.19 52.99 -76.68
C VAL A 539 -84.66 53.76 -75.44
N SER A 540 -85.86 54.34 -75.48
CA SER A 540 -86.41 55.21 -74.42
C SER A 540 -86.93 54.43 -73.19
N PRO A 541 -86.87 54.98 -71.96
CA PRO A 541 -87.20 54.24 -70.72
C PRO A 541 -88.69 53.88 -70.46
N SER A 542 -88.94 52.74 -69.79
CA SER A 542 -90.27 52.26 -69.30
C SER A 542 -90.17 51.20 -68.15
N VAL A 543 -91.26 50.83 -67.46
CA VAL A 543 -91.31 49.84 -66.33
C VAL A 543 -92.74 49.29 -66.04
N SER A 544 -92.90 48.29 -65.14
CA SER A 544 -94.18 47.59 -64.79
C SER A 544 -94.30 47.10 -63.32
N ASP A 545 -95.49 46.65 -62.89
CA ASP A 545 -95.87 46.19 -61.52
C ASP A 545 -95.34 44.83 -61.05
N ILE A 546 -95.13 44.67 -59.72
CA ILE A 546 -94.47 43.49 -59.11
C ILE A 546 -95.03 43.03 -57.73
N TYR A 547 -94.26 42.16 -57.08
CA TYR A 547 -94.44 41.51 -55.77
C TYR A 547 -93.22 41.88 -54.81
N GLU A 548 -93.11 41.41 -53.56
CA GLU A 548 -92.29 41.94 -52.41
C GLU A 548 -91.24 40.94 -52.01
N GLY A 549 -90.01 41.41 -51.90
CA GLY A 549 -88.85 40.57 -52.20
C GLY A 549 -88.70 40.28 -53.71
N GLN A 550 -89.71 40.53 -54.56
CA GLN A 550 -89.48 40.67 -56.01
C GLN A 550 -88.97 42.08 -56.33
N SER A 551 -88.43 42.25 -57.54
CA SER A 551 -87.79 43.48 -58.01
C SER A 551 -88.38 43.92 -59.35
N PRO A 552 -88.41 45.23 -59.64
CA PRO A 552 -88.99 45.76 -60.87
C PRO A 552 -88.17 45.40 -62.09
N VAL A 553 -88.83 45.30 -63.24
CA VAL A 553 -88.21 45.03 -64.54
C VAL A 553 -88.43 46.25 -65.45
N PRO A 554 -87.47 47.19 -65.50
CA PRO A 554 -87.50 48.33 -66.40
C PRO A 554 -86.80 48.03 -67.74
N GLU A 555 -87.12 48.80 -68.79
CA GLU A 555 -86.48 48.74 -70.10
C GLU A 555 -85.99 50.12 -70.54
N ALA A 556 -84.72 50.22 -70.96
CA ALA A 556 -84.10 51.37 -71.63
C ALA A 556 -82.74 50.94 -72.21
N PHE A 557 -82.24 51.62 -73.26
CA PHE A 557 -80.90 51.35 -73.80
C PHE A 557 -80.20 52.63 -74.29
N ALA A 558 -78.88 52.67 -74.14
CA ALA A 558 -78.00 53.71 -74.69
C ALA A 558 -77.07 53.14 -75.78
N ALA A 559 -76.35 54.01 -76.48
CA ALA A 559 -75.35 53.61 -77.47
C ALA A 559 -74.10 53.03 -76.79
N PHE A 560 -73.67 53.66 -75.68
CA PHE A 560 -72.57 53.23 -74.84
C PHE A 560 -72.91 53.48 -73.37
N GLY A 561 -72.34 52.69 -72.46
CA GLY A 561 -72.65 52.74 -71.02
C GLY A 561 -73.91 51.96 -70.63
N GLU A 562 -73.98 51.58 -69.36
CA GLU A 562 -75.11 50.85 -68.78
C GLU A 562 -76.19 51.81 -68.27
N VAL A 563 -77.46 51.44 -68.42
CA VAL A 563 -78.58 52.27 -67.97
C VAL A 563 -78.95 51.93 -66.53
N VAL A 564 -78.68 52.85 -65.61
CA VAL A 564 -79.04 52.75 -64.20
C VAL A 564 -80.47 53.26 -64.01
N PHE A 565 -81.29 52.51 -63.28
CA PHE A 565 -82.63 52.91 -62.89
C PHE A 565 -82.68 53.24 -61.40
N SER A 566 -83.47 54.25 -61.04
CA SER A 566 -83.68 54.69 -59.66
C SER A 566 -85.15 55.02 -59.43
N TYR A 567 -85.63 54.87 -58.19
CA TYR A 567 -87.04 54.79 -57.84
C TYR A 567 -87.42 55.72 -56.70
N SER A 568 -88.67 56.20 -56.68
CA SER A 568 -89.19 57.06 -55.60
C SER A 568 -90.60 56.67 -55.17
N ALA A 569 -91.07 57.27 -54.06
CA ALA A 569 -92.48 57.24 -53.66
C ALA A 569 -93.22 58.54 -54.08
N SER A 570 -92.53 59.50 -54.72
CA SER A 570 -93.10 60.77 -55.19
C SER A 570 -92.43 61.19 -56.50
N ARG A 571 -93.22 61.75 -57.43
CA ARG A 571 -92.75 62.19 -58.76
C ARG A 571 -91.63 63.23 -58.69
N GLU A 572 -91.76 64.19 -57.78
CA GLU A 572 -90.77 65.26 -57.52
C GLU A 572 -89.91 64.94 -56.28
N GLY A 573 -89.79 63.64 -55.93
CA GLY A 573 -89.07 63.16 -54.76
C GLY A 573 -87.59 62.85 -55.04
N GLU A 574 -86.90 62.38 -54.00
CA GLU A 574 -85.57 61.76 -54.14
C GLU A 574 -85.72 60.38 -54.80
N TYR A 575 -84.85 60.07 -55.76
CA TYR A 575 -84.83 58.81 -56.49
C TYR A 575 -83.63 57.95 -56.04
N LEU A 576 -83.90 56.75 -55.54
CA LEU A 576 -82.94 55.84 -54.92
C LEU A 576 -82.84 54.52 -55.71
N PRO A 577 -81.69 53.83 -55.79
CA PRO A 577 -81.56 52.59 -56.56
C PRO A 577 -82.50 51.45 -56.13
N SER A 578 -82.99 51.48 -54.88
CA SER A 578 -83.90 50.49 -54.31
C SER A 578 -85.35 50.99 -54.28
N LEU A 579 -86.30 50.12 -54.65
CA LEU A 579 -87.73 50.40 -54.54
C LEU A 579 -88.16 50.69 -53.09
N PRO A 580 -88.85 51.81 -52.79
CA PRO A 580 -89.30 52.09 -51.43
C PRO A 580 -90.32 51.06 -50.90
N THR A 581 -90.00 50.45 -49.76
CA THR A 581 -90.72 49.31 -49.15
C THR A 581 -92.20 49.55 -48.84
N GLY A 582 -92.97 48.47 -48.72
CA GLY A 582 -94.41 48.50 -48.47
C GLY A 582 -95.24 48.73 -49.73
N ILE A 583 -96.53 48.40 -49.66
CA ILE A 583 -97.41 48.34 -50.83
C ILE A 583 -97.89 49.73 -51.34
N GLY A 584 -98.16 49.83 -52.65
CA GLY A 584 -98.74 51.02 -53.31
C GLY A 584 -97.81 51.67 -54.35
N THR A 585 -98.31 52.73 -55.00
CA THR A 585 -97.69 53.42 -56.14
C THR A 585 -96.27 53.95 -55.87
N ARG A 586 -95.37 53.79 -56.83
CA ARG A 586 -93.95 54.23 -56.85
C ARG A 586 -93.62 54.90 -58.18
N PHE A 587 -92.46 55.58 -58.28
CA PHE A 587 -91.95 56.24 -59.50
C PHE A 587 -90.56 55.72 -59.92
N MET A 588 -90.11 55.98 -61.15
CA MET A 588 -88.77 55.61 -61.69
C MET A 588 -88.12 56.69 -62.60
N VAL A 589 -86.80 56.86 -62.58
CA VAL A 589 -85.96 57.60 -63.56
C VAL A 589 -84.83 56.70 -64.09
N ALA A 590 -84.29 56.98 -65.29
CA ALA A 590 -83.14 56.30 -65.89
C ALA A 590 -81.96 57.24 -66.20
N SER A 591 -80.72 56.77 -66.04
CA SER A 591 -79.49 57.52 -66.33
C SER A 591 -78.37 56.62 -66.85
N VAL A 592 -77.32 57.22 -67.43
CA VAL A 592 -76.07 56.54 -67.80
C VAL A 592 -74.91 57.40 -67.27
N GLU A 593 -74.08 56.82 -66.41
CA GLU A 593 -72.88 57.51 -65.91
C GLU A 593 -71.85 57.71 -67.05
N GLU A 594 -70.99 58.72 -66.95
CA GLU A 594 -69.88 58.82 -67.90
C GLU A 594 -68.89 57.66 -67.70
N SER A 595 -68.61 56.94 -68.78
CA SER A 595 -67.72 55.79 -68.76
C SER A 595 -66.25 56.22 -68.90
N ALA A 596 -65.31 55.27 -68.78
CA ALA A 596 -63.89 55.53 -69.02
C ALA A 596 -63.62 56.16 -70.40
N ASN A 597 -64.41 55.82 -71.43
CA ASN A 597 -64.16 56.20 -72.83
C ASN A 597 -65.20 57.18 -73.43
N TYR A 598 -66.40 57.31 -72.84
CA TYR A 598 -67.54 58.08 -73.39
C TYR A 598 -68.29 58.87 -72.30
N THR A 599 -68.92 59.99 -72.66
CA THR A 599 -69.78 60.80 -71.77
C THR A 599 -71.13 60.14 -71.38
N GLY A 600 -71.84 60.70 -70.39
CA GLY A 600 -73.09 60.15 -69.79
C GLY A 600 -74.41 60.77 -70.28
N LEU A 601 -75.55 60.30 -69.75
CA LEU A 601 -76.94 60.62 -70.16
C LEU A 601 -77.94 60.60 -68.98
N LEU A 602 -79.15 61.19 -69.14
CA LEU A 602 -80.23 61.25 -68.12
C LEU A 602 -81.65 61.30 -68.75
N SER A 603 -82.71 60.91 -68.02
CA SER A 603 -84.12 60.88 -68.46
C SER A 603 -85.14 61.56 -67.52
N GLU A 604 -86.41 61.60 -67.95
CA GLU A 604 -87.62 62.00 -67.19
C GLU A 604 -88.32 60.78 -66.48
N PRO A 605 -89.34 60.95 -65.58
CA PRO A 605 -89.88 59.86 -64.69
C PRO A 605 -91.19 59.03 -65.05
N ILE A 606 -91.38 57.78 -64.51
CA ILE A 606 -92.44 56.67 -64.75
C ILE A 606 -92.96 55.96 -63.41
N GLU A 607 -93.78 54.84 -63.30
CA GLU A 607 -94.63 54.42 -62.08
C GLU A 607 -95.02 52.85 -61.76
N PHE A 608 -95.16 52.24 -60.49
CA PHE A 608 -95.61 50.77 -60.10
C PHE A 608 -95.77 50.18 -58.55
N CYS A 609 -96.02 48.82 -58.19
CA CYS A 609 -96.45 48.08 -56.85
C CYS A 609 -95.80 46.65 -56.25
N VAL A 610 -96.29 45.83 -55.18
CA VAL A 610 -95.52 44.75 -54.26
C VAL A 610 -96.20 43.56 -53.26
N LEU A 611 -95.68 42.24 -52.93
CA LEU A 611 -95.76 41.03 -51.82
C LEU A 611 -94.83 39.59 -51.94
N GLU A 612 -94.16 38.54 -51.20
CA GLU A 612 -93.47 37.89 -49.90
C GLU A 612 -92.69 36.37 -49.99
N GLU A 613 -91.66 35.77 -49.17
CA GLU A 613 -91.09 34.24 -49.02
C GLU A 613 -89.94 33.67 -47.91
N ARG A 614 -89.26 32.41 -47.90
CA ARG A 614 -88.42 31.63 -46.76
C ARG A 614 -87.23 30.44 -46.91
N LEU A 615 -87.07 29.28 -46.08
CA LEU A 615 -85.82 28.44 -45.55
C LEU A 615 -85.67 26.77 -45.47
N LEU A 616 -84.47 26.02 -45.32
CA LEU A 616 -84.17 24.45 -45.33
C LEU A 616 -82.99 23.56 -44.56
N SER A 617 -81.83 23.01 -45.13
CA SER A 617 -81.06 21.64 -44.99
C SER A 617 -79.44 21.48 -44.79
N LEU A 618 -78.71 20.29 -44.91
CA LEU A 618 -77.20 19.98 -44.62
C LEU A 618 -76.43 18.64 -45.16
N THR A 619 -75.07 18.59 -45.50
CA THR A 619 -74.10 17.45 -45.90
C THR A 619 -72.51 17.62 -45.71
N VAL A 620 -71.62 16.66 -46.15
CA VAL A 620 -70.09 16.65 -46.06
C VAL A 620 -69.36 16.96 -47.40
N LYS A 621 -68.24 17.71 -47.39
CA LYS A 621 -67.47 18.13 -48.59
C LYS A 621 -66.00 17.65 -48.70
N SER A 622 -65.23 17.59 -47.61
CA SER A 622 -63.82 17.10 -47.62
C SER A 622 -63.52 16.19 -46.43
N SER A 623 -62.48 15.36 -46.54
CA SER A 623 -61.99 14.48 -45.46
C SER A 623 -60.75 15.08 -44.77
N PRO A 624 -60.55 14.85 -43.46
CA PRO A 624 -59.39 15.36 -42.72
C PRO A 624 -58.11 14.58 -43.04
N GLU A 625 -56.97 15.20 -42.74
CA GLU A 625 -55.64 14.71 -43.14
C GLU A 625 -55.15 13.50 -42.32
N ARG A 626 -55.52 13.42 -41.04
CA ARG A 626 -55.10 12.34 -40.12
C ARG A 626 -56.26 11.39 -39.82
N LEU A 627 -56.11 10.12 -40.24
CA LEU A 627 -57.10 9.05 -40.00
C LEU A 627 -56.57 7.89 -39.13
N SER A 628 -55.33 7.99 -38.61
CA SER A 628 -54.70 6.95 -37.80
C SER A 628 -54.18 7.51 -36.47
N TYR A 629 -54.50 6.82 -35.38
CA TYR A 629 -54.27 7.23 -34.00
C TYR A 629 -53.82 6.05 -33.11
N THR A 630 -53.30 6.38 -31.95
CA THR A 630 -53.08 5.47 -30.81
C THR A 630 -54.15 5.71 -29.74
N ALA A 631 -54.36 4.74 -28.85
CA ALA A 631 -55.27 4.92 -27.73
C ALA A 631 -54.86 6.13 -26.86
N PHE A 632 -55.86 6.83 -26.34
CA PHE A 632 -55.76 8.08 -25.56
C PHE A 632 -55.30 9.33 -26.34
N GLU A 633 -55.27 9.30 -27.68
CA GLU A 633 -55.15 10.51 -28.51
C GLU A 633 -56.52 11.16 -28.81
N SER A 634 -56.49 12.46 -29.12
CA SER A 634 -57.64 13.23 -29.59
C SER A 634 -57.70 13.29 -31.13
N PHE A 635 -58.91 13.48 -31.67
CA PHE A 635 -59.15 13.63 -33.10
C PHE A 635 -58.66 14.98 -33.64
N ASP A 636 -58.06 14.94 -34.83
CA ASP A 636 -57.55 16.11 -35.55
C ASP A 636 -58.54 16.50 -36.64
N CYS A 637 -59.02 17.75 -36.61
CA CYS A 637 -60.03 18.26 -37.54
C CYS A 637 -59.44 18.92 -38.79
N THR A 638 -58.12 18.96 -38.92
CA THR A 638 -57.41 19.62 -40.03
C THR A 638 -57.83 19.00 -41.38
N GLY A 639 -58.36 19.84 -42.28
CA GLY A 639 -58.81 19.45 -43.63
C GLY A 639 -60.32 19.23 -43.83
N LEU A 640 -61.14 19.27 -42.77
CA LEU A 640 -62.58 18.94 -42.81
C LEU A 640 -63.52 20.14 -43.16
N LEU A 641 -64.49 19.94 -44.09
CA LEU A 641 -65.50 20.93 -44.53
C LEU A 641 -66.89 20.30 -44.77
N LEU A 642 -67.98 21.05 -44.52
CA LEU A 642 -69.41 20.65 -44.66
C LEU A 642 -70.27 21.71 -45.43
N VAL A 643 -71.55 21.42 -45.76
CA VAL A 643 -72.47 22.27 -46.60
C VAL A 643 -73.95 22.24 -46.11
N ALA A 644 -74.77 23.30 -46.33
CA ALA A 644 -76.18 23.50 -45.90
C ALA A 644 -77.11 24.16 -46.97
N SER A 645 -78.45 24.08 -46.84
CA SER A 645 -79.45 24.45 -47.91
C SER A 645 -80.71 25.25 -47.44
N TYR A 646 -81.50 25.87 -48.34
CA TYR A 646 -82.67 26.73 -48.00
C TYR A 646 -83.90 26.62 -48.97
N SER A 647 -85.15 26.98 -48.56
CA SER A 647 -86.36 26.79 -49.42
C SER A 647 -86.54 27.84 -50.51
N GLY A 648 -86.05 29.06 -50.29
CA GLY A 648 -85.86 30.04 -51.37
C GLY A 648 -84.68 29.72 -52.30
N GLY A 649 -84.04 28.54 -52.16
CA GLY A 649 -82.99 28.04 -53.06
C GLY A 649 -81.54 28.37 -52.69
N ARG A 650 -81.26 28.92 -51.50
CA ARG A 650 -79.88 29.26 -51.04
C ARG A 650 -79.13 28.03 -50.51
N GLU A 651 -77.80 27.99 -50.61
CA GLU A 651 -76.91 27.03 -49.93
C GLU A 651 -75.71 27.75 -49.26
N GLU A 652 -74.96 27.06 -48.39
CA GLU A 652 -73.94 27.64 -47.48
C GLU A 652 -72.87 26.61 -47.06
N GLU A 653 -71.62 27.01 -46.75
CA GLU A 653 -70.50 26.09 -46.42
C GLU A 653 -69.91 26.36 -45.02
N LEU A 654 -69.38 25.31 -44.36
CA LEU A 654 -68.98 25.35 -42.94
C LEU A 654 -67.55 24.81 -42.71
N GLY A 655 -66.81 25.49 -41.82
CA GLY A 655 -65.44 25.15 -41.43
C GLY A 655 -65.30 24.65 -39.97
N ALA A 656 -64.15 24.06 -39.65
CA ALA A 656 -63.91 23.30 -38.42
C ALA A 656 -64.21 24.03 -37.08
N SER A 657 -64.10 25.36 -37.04
CA SER A 657 -64.38 26.18 -35.84
C SER A 657 -65.85 26.22 -35.42
N GLU A 658 -66.77 25.82 -36.31
CA GLU A 658 -68.22 25.84 -36.07
C GLU A 658 -68.78 24.44 -35.75
N LEU A 659 -67.92 23.42 -35.71
CA LEU A 659 -68.31 22.01 -35.61
C LEU A 659 -68.14 21.46 -34.20
N THR A 660 -69.01 20.51 -33.84
CA THR A 660 -68.91 19.76 -32.58
C THR A 660 -68.41 18.35 -32.84
N VAL A 661 -67.42 17.88 -32.07
CA VAL A 661 -66.78 16.55 -32.19
C VAL A 661 -67.23 15.64 -31.06
N SER A 662 -67.50 14.36 -31.35
CA SER A 662 -67.82 13.35 -30.32
C SER A 662 -67.34 11.94 -30.69
N TYR A 663 -66.60 11.32 -29.77
CA TYR A 663 -66.05 9.97 -29.89
C TYR A 663 -67.11 8.89 -29.63
N GLN A 664 -66.77 7.62 -29.84
CA GLN A 664 -67.68 6.50 -29.56
C GLN A 664 -67.75 6.15 -28.07
N ARG A 665 -66.64 6.34 -27.34
CA ARG A 665 -66.45 5.89 -25.95
C ARG A 665 -65.56 6.89 -25.21
N GLY A 666 -66.11 7.66 -24.28
CA GLY A 666 -65.37 8.68 -23.53
C GLY A 666 -64.92 9.88 -24.38
N ASP A 667 -63.88 10.56 -23.93
CA ASP A 667 -63.46 11.88 -24.43
C ASP A 667 -62.20 11.86 -25.32
N THR A 668 -61.66 10.67 -25.60
CA THR A 668 -60.50 10.42 -26.49
C THR A 668 -60.68 9.06 -27.19
N PHE A 669 -59.83 8.71 -28.14
CA PHE A 669 -59.88 7.40 -28.80
C PHE A 669 -59.48 6.25 -27.88
N LEU A 670 -60.22 5.14 -27.94
CA LEU A 670 -59.86 3.86 -27.31
C LEU A 670 -59.55 2.79 -28.37
N TYR A 671 -58.79 1.75 -28.00
CA TYR A 671 -58.43 0.70 -28.95
C TYR A 671 -59.67 0.02 -29.54
N GLY A 672 -59.67 -0.14 -30.87
CA GLY A 672 -60.80 -0.67 -31.63
C GLY A 672 -61.89 0.35 -32.00
N ASP A 673 -61.76 1.63 -31.64
CA ASP A 673 -62.61 2.69 -32.23
C ASP A 673 -62.31 2.82 -33.73
N ASN A 674 -63.35 3.06 -34.54
CA ASN A 674 -63.27 3.07 -36.00
C ASN A 674 -63.93 4.28 -36.69
N ALA A 675 -64.53 5.21 -35.92
CA ALA A 675 -65.18 6.41 -36.45
C ALA A 675 -65.41 7.46 -35.35
N VAL A 676 -65.58 8.72 -35.73
CA VAL A 676 -65.95 9.87 -34.88
C VAL A 676 -67.15 10.60 -35.49
N ASN A 677 -67.98 11.28 -34.68
CA ASN A 677 -69.18 11.99 -35.13
C ASN A 677 -68.98 13.51 -35.08
N ILE A 678 -69.54 14.22 -36.06
CA ILE A 678 -69.39 15.68 -36.26
C ILE A 678 -70.77 16.33 -36.47
N GLY A 679 -71.06 17.52 -35.91
CA GLY A 679 -72.39 18.15 -36.05
C GLY A 679 -72.48 19.68 -35.97
N TYR A 680 -73.57 20.22 -36.56
CA TYR A 680 -73.94 21.64 -36.67
C TYR A 680 -75.47 21.79 -36.80
N GLY A 681 -76.05 22.90 -36.34
CA GLY A 681 -77.44 23.30 -36.68
C GLY A 681 -78.57 22.30 -36.31
N GLY A 682 -78.31 21.34 -35.42
CA GLY A 682 -79.24 20.25 -35.10
C GLY A 682 -79.21 19.05 -36.06
N LYS A 683 -78.15 18.90 -36.86
CA LYS A 683 -77.84 17.74 -37.74
C LYS A 683 -76.40 17.26 -37.51
N SER A 684 -76.07 16.05 -37.94
CA SER A 684 -74.73 15.45 -37.76
C SER A 684 -74.36 14.40 -38.82
N CYS A 685 -73.06 14.08 -38.90
CA CYS A 685 -72.44 13.13 -39.83
C CYS A 685 -71.28 12.36 -39.13
N ARG A 686 -70.60 11.47 -39.87
CA ARG A 686 -69.53 10.58 -39.35
C ARG A 686 -68.29 10.57 -40.26
N ILE A 687 -67.12 10.47 -39.63
CA ILE A 687 -65.81 10.27 -40.27
C ILE A 687 -65.21 8.94 -39.76
N SER A 688 -64.58 8.14 -40.63
CA SER A 688 -63.97 6.85 -40.25
C SER A 688 -62.47 7.00 -39.94
N VAL A 689 -61.96 6.23 -38.97
CA VAL A 689 -60.56 6.28 -38.49
C VAL A 689 -60.05 4.87 -38.11
N SER A 690 -58.77 4.76 -37.77
CA SER A 690 -58.15 3.55 -37.20
C SER A 690 -57.36 3.87 -35.92
N VAL A 691 -57.49 3.04 -34.88
CA VAL A 691 -56.84 3.23 -33.57
C VAL A 691 -56.09 1.98 -33.12
N SER A 692 -54.77 2.09 -32.88
CA SER A 692 -53.93 1.03 -32.32
C SER A 692 -53.78 1.14 -30.80
N ALA A 693 -53.36 0.05 -30.15
CA ALA A 693 -53.00 0.06 -28.73
C ALA A 693 -51.76 0.94 -28.47
N ALA A 694 -51.62 1.39 -27.22
CA ALA A 694 -50.49 2.18 -26.72
C ALA A 694 -49.42 1.28 -26.05
N GLU A 695 -48.28 1.87 -25.69
CA GLU A 695 -47.20 1.20 -24.96
C GLU A 695 -47.14 1.65 -23.50
N TYR A 696 -46.71 0.74 -22.61
CA TYR A 696 -46.46 1.06 -21.20
C TYR A 696 -45.16 1.83 -21.03
N ASP A 697 -45.17 2.88 -20.20
CA ASP A 697 -43.94 3.52 -19.73
C ASP A 697 -43.25 2.61 -18.70
N LEU A 698 -42.01 2.24 -18.99
CA LEU A 698 -41.16 1.38 -18.15
C LEU A 698 -39.98 2.15 -17.53
N SER A 699 -39.95 3.48 -17.63
CA SER A 699 -38.86 4.32 -17.11
C SER A 699 -38.64 4.19 -15.60
N GLY A 700 -39.68 3.86 -14.84
CA GLY A 700 -39.62 3.59 -13.40
C GLY A 700 -39.19 2.16 -13.01
N LEU A 701 -38.91 1.27 -13.96
CA LEU A 701 -38.50 -0.12 -13.68
C LEU A 701 -36.99 -0.21 -13.45
N SER A 702 -36.56 -0.20 -12.19
CA SER A 702 -35.15 -0.41 -11.82
C SER A 702 -34.90 -1.82 -11.26
N LEU A 703 -33.74 -2.37 -11.62
CA LEU A 703 -33.22 -3.67 -11.15
C LEU A 703 -31.80 -3.43 -10.62
N SER A 704 -31.62 -3.56 -9.31
CA SER A 704 -30.30 -3.47 -8.67
C SER A 704 -29.59 -4.83 -8.63
N ASP A 705 -28.33 -4.82 -8.18
CA ASP A 705 -27.66 -6.00 -7.64
C ASP A 705 -27.52 -7.19 -8.62
N LEU A 706 -27.16 -6.90 -9.88
CA LEU A 706 -26.77 -7.89 -10.89
C LEU A 706 -25.53 -8.72 -10.49
N VAL A 707 -24.80 -8.30 -9.46
CA VAL A 707 -23.71 -9.04 -8.83
C VAL A 707 -24.01 -9.16 -7.33
N LEU A 708 -24.07 -10.37 -6.81
CA LEU A 708 -24.33 -10.69 -5.41
C LEU A 708 -23.18 -11.50 -4.81
N ILE A 709 -22.97 -11.38 -3.50
CA ILE A 709 -22.07 -12.27 -2.74
C ILE A 709 -22.90 -13.44 -2.19
N TYR A 710 -22.31 -14.64 -2.24
CA TYR A 710 -22.87 -15.86 -1.67
C TYR A 710 -23.16 -15.71 -0.16
N ASN A 711 -24.36 -16.13 0.26
CA ASN A 711 -24.80 -16.08 1.65
C ASN A 711 -25.59 -17.34 2.10
N GLY A 712 -25.46 -18.45 1.36
CA GLY A 712 -26.16 -19.71 1.67
C GLY A 712 -27.68 -19.70 1.46
N SER A 713 -28.26 -18.61 0.94
CA SER A 713 -29.68 -18.49 0.63
C SER A 713 -29.92 -18.37 -0.87
N TYR A 714 -31.10 -18.77 -1.34
CA TYR A 714 -31.48 -18.58 -2.75
C TYR A 714 -31.57 -17.08 -3.08
N ARG A 715 -30.98 -16.68 -4.20
CA ARG A 715 -30.92 -15.32 -4.71
C ARG A 715 -31.60 -15.21 -6.07
N THR A 716 -32.31 -14.11 -6.28
CA THR A 716 -32.83 -13.66 -7.56
C THR A 716 -32.92 -12.12 -7.54
N LEU A 717 -33.20 -11.48 -8.67
CA LEU A 717 -33.33 -10.03 -8.74
C LEU A 717 -34.60 -9.56 -8.03
N VAL A 718 -34.50 -8.46 -7.29
CA VAL A 718 -35.63 -7.79 -6.63
C VAL A 718 -35.88 -6.47 -7.36
N PRO A 719 -37.09 -6.21 -7.91
CA PRO A 719 -37.37 -4.99 -8.65
C PRO A 719 -37.71 -3.84 -7.70
N ALA A 720 -37.02 -2.72 -7.85
CA ALA A 720 -37.37 -1.48 -7.16
C ALA A 720 -38.41 -0.74 -8.02
N ILE A 721 -39.70 -0.94 -7.70
CA ILE A 721 -40.83 -0.37 -8.45
C ILE A 721 -41.87 0.33 -7.56
N SER A 722 -42.35 1.49 -8.01
CA SER A 722 -43.72 1.92 -7.79
C SER A 722 -44.67 1.22 -8.76
N GLU A 723 -45.94 1.05 -8.41
CA GLU A 723 -46.91 0.37 -9.28
C GLU A 723 -46.99 1.04 -10.67
N ILE A 724 -46.69 0.29 -11.73
CA ILE A 724 -46.81 0.76 -13.12
C ILE A 724 -48.27 0.58 -13.55
N VAL A 725 -49.01 1.69 -13.68
CA VAL A 725 -50.45 1.70 -13.99
C VAL A 725 -50.70 2.46 -15.29
N GLY A 726 -51.52 1.89 -16.18
CA GLY A 726 -51.92 2.52 -17.45
C GLY A 726 -52.85 3.72 -17.24
N LYS A 727 -53.03 4.55 -18.28
CA LYS A 727 -53.96 5.70 -18.27
C LYS A 727 -55.44 5.29 -18.05
N ASP A 728 -55.76 4.01 -18.28
CA ASP A 728 -57.06 3.40 -18.03
C ASP A 728 -57.19 2.73 -16.65
N GLY A 729 -56.18 2.86 -15.79
CA GLY A 729 -56.19 2.36 -14.42
C GLY A 729 -55.78 0.88 -14.26
N TYR A 730 -55.41 0.18 -15.34
CA TYR A 730 -54.98 -1.22 -15.25
C TYR A 730 -53.48 -1.34 -14.93
N PRO A 731 -53.10 -2.05 -13.85
CA PRO A 731 -51.70 -2.26 -13.49
C PRO A 731 -51.01 -3.27 -14.41
N LEU A 732 -49.73 -3.03 -14.68
CA LEU A 732 -48.83 -3.98 -15.33
C LEU A 732 -48.21 -4.89 -14.27
N LYS A 733 -48.56 -6.18 -14.29
CA LYS A 733 -47.95 -7.17 -13.40
C LYS A 733 -46.58 -7.57 -13.94
N VAL A 734 -45.58 -7.54 -13.07
CA VAL A 734 -44.22 -8.07 -13.31
C VAL A 734 -44.08 -9.40 -12.58
N GLU A 735 -43.51 -10.40 -13.24
CA GLU A 735 -43.08 -11.66 -12.65
C GLU A 735 -41.59 -11.88 -12.93
N ILE A 736 -40.86 -12.46 -11.98
CA ILE A 736 -39.43 -12.76 -12.11
C ILE A 736 -39.22 -14.26 -11.88
N SER A 737 -38.43 -14.89 -12.76
CA SER A 737 -38.09 -16.31 -12.70
C SER A 737 -36.60 -16.54 -12.94
N GLY A 738 -36.05 -17.63 -12.39
CA GLY A 738 -34.62 -17.88 -12.35
C GLY A 738 -33.93 -17.32 -11.10
N GLY A 739 -32.60 -17.46 -11.05
CA GLY A 739 -31.78 -17.26 -9.85
C GLY A 739 -31.07 -18.55 -9.41
N GLY A 740 -30.47 -18.53 -8.22
CA GLY A 740 -29.70 -19.66 -7.68
C GLY A 740 -29.16 -19.42 -6.28
N THR A 741 -28.51 -20.42 -5.68
CA THR A 741 -27.92 -20.35 -4.33
C THR A 741 -26.40 -20.34 -4.36
N ASP A 742 -25.78 -21.17 -5.19
CA ASP A 742 -24.33 -21.36 -5.27
C ASP A 742 -23.65 -20.34 -6.18
N VAL A 743 -22.32 -20.25 -6.13
CA VAL A 743 -21.53 -19.36 -7.00
C VAL A 743 -21.65 -19.73 -8.47
N GLY A 744 -22.03 -18.77 -9.31
CA GLY A 744 -22.22 -18.96 -10.75
C GLY A 744 -22.95 -17.79 -11.42
N VAL A 745 -23.12 -17.88 -12.73
CA VAL A 745 -23.93 -16.93 -13.51
C VAL A 745 -25.27 -17.59 -13.84
N TYR A 746 -26.35 -16.92 -13.47
CA TYR A 746 -27.73 -17.40 -13.63
C TYR A 746 -28.49 -16.48 -14.58
N ASN A 747 -29.28 -17.06 -15.49
CA ASN A 747 -30.21 -16.29 -16.31
C ASN A 747 -31.49 -16.03 -15.51
N VAL A 748 -31.82 -14.75 -15.30
CA VAL A 748 -33.04 -14.28 -14.64
C VAL A 748 -33.93 -13.64 -15.69
N THR A 749 -35.16 -14.13 -15.83
CA THR A 749 -36.14 -13.61 -16.80
C THR A 749 -37.23 -12.82 -16.11
N VAL A 750 -37.45 -11.61 -16.62
CA VAL A 750 -38.50 -10.67 -16.20
C VAL A 750 -39.62 -10.71 -17.24
N ASP A 751 -40.80 -11.15 -16.81
CA ASP A 751 -41.99 -11.30 -17.63
C ASP A 751 -43.08 -10.31 -17.24
N PHE A 752 -43.85 -9.87 -18.23
CA PHE A 752 -44.87 -8.83 -18.08
C PHE A 752 -46.26 -9.39 -18.40
N TYR A 753 -47.28 -8.98 -17.66
CA TYR A 753 -48.68 -9.33 -17.91
C TYR A 753 -49.58 -8.11 -17.67
N THR A 754 -50.46 -7.83 -18.63
CA THR A 754 -51.51 -6.81 -18.51
C THR A 754 -52.89 -7.44 -18.75
N GLN A 755 -53.92 -6.80 -18.21
CA GLN A 755 -55.34 -7.11 -18.48
C GLN A 755 -56.01 -6.04 -19.36
N SER A 756 -55.32 -4.93 -19.68
CA SER A 756 -55.86 -3.90 -20.57
C SER A 756 -55.83 -4.36 -22.03
N THR A 757 -56.89 -4.02 -22.77
CA THR A 757 -56.93 -4.13 -24.23
C THR A 757 -56.45 -2.86 -24.93
N ASN A 758 -56.20 -1.76 -24.22
CA ASN A 758 -55.71 -0.49 -24.78
C ASN A 758 -54.18 -0.43 -24.89
N TYR A 759 -53.48 -1.39 -24.30
CA TYR A 759 -52.01 -1.46 -24.23
C TYR A 759 -51.47 -2.78 -24.76
N ASN A 760 -50.30 -2.74 -25.40
CA ASN A 760 -49.55 -3.94 -25.77
C ASN A 760 -48.88 -4.58 -24.54
N LYS A 761 -48.66 -5.91 -24.56
CA LYS A 761 -47.77 -6.58 -23.59
C LYS A 761 -46.32 -6.26 -23.96
N PRO A 762 -45.49 -5.70 -23.04
CA PRO A 762 -44.06 -5.55 -23.27
C PRO A 762 -43.35 -6.92 -23.44
N PRO A 763 -42.30 -7.01 -24.26
CA PRO A 763 -41.53 -8.23 -24.42
C PRO A 763 -40.75 -8.57 -23.15
N SER A 764 -40.64 -9.86 -22.85
CA SER A 764 -39.86 -10.41 -21.73
C SER A 764 -38.38 -10.04 -21.87
N LYS A 765 -37.68 -9.81 -20.75
CA LYS A 765 -36.25 -9.43 -20.72
C LYS A 765 -35.45 -10.43 -19.90
N SER A 766 -34.27 -10.80 -20.39
CA SER A 766 -33.33 -11.69 -19.69
C SER A 766 -32.12 -10.91 -19.18
N TYR A 767 -31.69 -11.22 -17.96
CA TYR A 767 -30.58 -10.59 -17.25
C TYR A 767 -29.63 -11.67 -16.71
N SER A 768 -28.32 -11.41 -16.77
CA SER A 768 -27.32 -12.26 -16.14
C SER A 768 -27.08 -11.81 -14.70
N LEU A 769 -27.41 -12.66 -13.74
CA LEU A 769 -27.12 -12.49 -12.31
C LEU A 769 -25.85 -13.28 -11.97
N GLU A 770 -24.80 -12.60 -11.51
CA GLU A 770 -23.57 -13.23 -11.02
C GLU A 770 -23.60 -13.39 -9.49
N ILE A 771 -23.46 -14.61 -8.99
CA ILE A 771 -23.20 -14.88 -7.57
C ILE A 771 -21.70 -15.16 -7.41
N LYS A 772 -20.99 -14.26 -6.73
CA LYS A 772 -19.55 -14.35 -6.42
C LYS A 772 -19.29 -15.07 -5.09
N PRO A 773 -18.12 -15.72 -4.93
CA PRO A 773 -17.74 -16.35 -3.67
C PRO A 773 -17.76 -15.38 -2.50
N LEU A 774 -18.07 -15.91 -1.32
CA LEU A 774 -17.77 -15.20 -0.07
C LEU A 774 -16.28 -15.37 0.25
N SER A 775 -15.58 -14.25 0.44
CA SER A 775 -14.22 -14.26 0.97
C SER A 775 -14.23 -14.75 2.41
N VAL A 776 -13.41 -15.74 2.74
CA VAL A 776 -13.28 -16.31 4.08
C VAL A 776 -11.81 -16.54 4.41
N GLU A 777 -11.39 -16.14 5.60
CA GLU A 777 -9.98 -16.26 6.02
C GLU A 777 -9.65 -17.70 6.45
N ALA A 778 -8.45 -18.16 6.07
CA ALA A 778 -7.87 -19.40 6.57
C ALA A 778 -7.38 -19.22 8.02
N LEU A 779 -8.12 -19.78 8.96
CA LEU A 779 -7.75 -19.91 10.37
C LEU A 779 -6.80 -21.10 10.54
N TRP A 780 -5.50 -20.79 10.63
CA TRP A 780 -4.42 -21.78 10.72
C TRP A 780 -4.20 -22.30 12.16
N GLY A 781 -3.88 -23.58 12.27
CA GLY A 781 -3.46 -24.25 13.50
C GLY A 781 -1.95 -24.12 13.74
N ILE A 782 -1.42 -24.97 14.63
CA ILE A 782 -0.01 -24.93 15.05
C ILE A 782 0.93 -25.13 13.85
N GLY A 783 1.78 -24.13 13.60
CA GLY A 783 2.82 -24.12 12.57
C GLY A 783 4.22 -24.54 13.06
N GLU A 784 4.38 -24.89 14.33
CA GLU A 784 5.63 -25.45 14.86
C GLU A 784 5.52 -26.96 15.07
N PHE A 785 6.45 -27.72 14.50
CA PHE A 785 6.59 -29.16 14.72
C PHE A 785 8.00 -29.49 15.19
N VAL A 786 8.19 -30.71 15.72
CA VAL A 786 9.51 -31.32 15.94
C VAL A 786 9.65 -32.50 14.99
N TYR A 787 10.87 -32.73 14.49
CA TYR A 787 11.18 -33.85 13.61
C TYR A 787 10.93 -35.21 14.28
N ASP A 788 10.13 -36.07 13.64
CA ASP A 788 9.90 -37.45 14.06
C ASP A 788 9.87 -38.45 12.88
N GLY A 789 10.38 -38.02 11.71
CA GLY A 789 10.35 -38.81 10.48
C GLY A 789 8.99 -38.91 9.78
N THR A 790 7.92 -38.28 10.29
CA THR A 790 6.62 -38.21 9.61
C THR A 790 6.39 -36.88 8.90
N ALA A 791 5.53 -36.88 7.86
CA ALA A 791 5.20 -35.66 7.15
C ALA A 791 4.31 -34.74 8.01
N LYS A 792 4.77 -33.50 8.22
CA LYS A 792 4.08 -32.44 8.96
C LYS A 792 3.50 -31.39 8.02
N CYS A 793 2.36 -30.83 8.41
CA CYS A 793 1.72 -29.68 7.79
C CYS A 793 0.73 -29.07 8.81
N PRO A 794 0.62 -27.74 8.95
CA PRO A 794 -0.41 -27.13 9.79
C PRO A 794 -1.82 -27.42 9.23
N THR A 795 -2.81 -27.57 10.10
CA THR A 795 -4.23 -27.64 9.70
C THR A 795 -4.79 -26.24 9.44
N ALA A 796 -5.74 -26.10 8.52
CA ALA A 796 -6.47 -24.85 8.32
C ALA A 796 -7.99 -25.07 8.36
N THR A 797 -8.72 -24.07 8.86
CA THR A 797 -10.18 -24.04 8.91
C THR A 797 -10.72 -22.69 8.44
N PHE A 798 -12.02 -22.57 8.21
CA PHE A 798 -12.71 -21.29 8.04
C PHE A 798 -14.09 -21.35 8.70
N VAL A 799 -14.74 -20.21 8.92
CA VAL A 799 -16.11 -20.13 9.45
C VAL A 799 -17.09 -20.00 8.29
N ASP A 800 -18.07 -20.90 8.21
CA ASP A 800 -19.10 -20.86 7.16
C ASP A 800 -20.22 -19.85 7.44
N VAL A 801 -21.16 -19.71 6.50
CA VAL A 801 -22.28 -18.74 6.59
C VAL A 801 -23.29 -19.04 7.70
N LEU A 802 -23.14 -20.16 8.41
CA LEU A 802 -23.94 -20.56 9.56
C LEU A 802 -23.17 -20.40 10.88
N GLY A 803 -21.95 -19.83 10.84
CA GLY A 803 -21.07 -19.69 12.00
C GLY A 803 -20.32 -20.96 12.37
N VAL A 804 -20.30 -21.99 11.52
CA VAL A 804 -19.69 -23.29 11.83
C VAL A 804 -18.28 -23.38 11.25
N SER A 805 -17.31 -23.77 12.08
CA SER A 805 -15.94 -24.04 11.61
C SER A 805 -15.89 -25.27 10.68
N ARG A 806 -15.21 -25.13 9.54
CA ARG A 806 -15.04 -26.16 8.51
C ARG A 806 -13.55 -26.32 8.17
N PRO A 807 -13.05 -27.56 7.95
CA PRO A 807 -11.69 -27.75 7.49
C PRO A 807 -11.50 -27.29 6.04
N LEU A 808 -10.33 -26.73 5.75
CA LEU A 808 -9.83 -26.50 4.40
C LEU A 808 -8.98 -27.72 3.94
N SER A 809 -8.70 -27.82 2.65
CA SER A 809 -7.69 -28.73 2.12
C SER A 809 -6.32 -28.08 2.30
N VAL A 810 -5.34 -28.76 2.88
CA VAL A 810 -3.98 -28.19 3.04
C VAL A 810 -2.93 -29.00 2.30
N LEU A 811 -2.16 -28.30 1.47
CA LEU A 811 -1.04 -28.80 0.68
C LEU A 811 0.29 -28.24 1.23
N GLY A 812 1.42 -28.84 0.84
CA GLY A 812 2.77 -28.33 1.17
C GLY A 812 3.53 -29.09 2.25
N ALA A 813 3.02 -30.24 2.72
CA ALA A 813 3.62 -31.04 3.80
C ALA A 813 5.12 -31.38 3.59
N LYS A 814 5.89 -31.41 4.68
CA LYS A 814 7.35 -31.69 4.70
C LYS A 814 7.71 -32.69 5.80
N THR A 815 8.83 -33.38 5.66
CA THR A 815 9.28 -34.40 6.64
C THR A 815 10.59 -34.00 7.32
N ASP A 816 11.54 -33.43 6.57
CA ASP A 816 12.83 -32.99 7.12
C ASP A 816 12.71 -31.74 7.99
N ALA A 817 13.61 -31.56 8.96
CA ALA A 817 13.75 -30.34 9.72
C ALA A 817 14.13 -29.14 8.82
N GLY A 818 13.59 -27.97 9.13
CA GLY A 818 13.79 -26.73 8.38
C GLY A 818 12.74 -25.66 8.69
N ASP A 819 13.08 -24.42 8.37
CA ASP A 819 12.27 -23.23 8.59
C ASP A 819 11.75 -22.66 7.26
N GLY A 820 10.67 -21.87 7.31
CA GLY A 820 10.12 -21.18 6.14
C GLY A 820 9.40 -22.10 5.14
N TYR A 821 8.96 -23.28 5.56
CA TYR A 821 8.14 -24.14 4.70
C TYR A 821 6.74 -23.53 4.51
N THR A 822 6.28 -23.45 3.26
CA THR A 822 4.95 -22.92 2.94
C THR A 822 3.91 -24.03 2.87
N ALA A 823 2.85 -23.91 3.67
CA ALA A 823 1.60 -24.64 3.50
C ALA A 823 0.60 -23.78 2.71
N THR A 824 -0.30 -24.42 1.95
CA THR A 824 -1.33 -23.73 1.15
C THR A 824 -2.70 -24.32 1.42
N ALA A 825 -3.69 -23.48 1.74
CA ALA A 825 -5.05 -23.86 2.07
C ALA A 825 -6.04 -23.55 0.94
N GLU A 826 -6.86 -24.52 0.57
CA GLU A 826 -7.85 -24.43 -0.51
C GLU A 826 -9.26 -24.82 -0.01
N SER A 827 -10.29 -24.16 -0.53
CA SER A 827 -11.68 -24.50 -0.23
C SER A 827 -12.16 -25.67 -1.09
N TYR A 828 -12.80 -26.66 -0.46
CA TYR A 828 -13.51 -27.74 -1.15
C TYR A 828 -14.76 -27.27 -1.92
N SER A 829 -15.17 -26.01 -1.78
CA SER A 829 -16.37 -25.46 -2.42
C SER A 829 -16.10 -24.12 -3.11
N ARG A 830 -16.54 -24.03 -4.36
CA ARG A 830 -16.59 -22.81 -5.20
C ARG A 830 -17.36 -21.63 -4.57
N ASN A 831 -18.14 -21.88 -3.52
CA ASN A 831 -18.90 -20.84 -2.82
C ASN A 831 -18.04 -19.93 -1.92
N TYR A 832 -16.80 -20.37 -1.63
CA TYR A 832 -15.89 -19.70 -0.72
C TYR A 832 -14.54 -19.45 -1.39
N ALA A 833 -14.08 -18.20 -1.38
CA ALA A 833 -12.73 -17.83 -1.77
C ALA A 833 -11.87 -17.71 -0.51
N VAL A 834 -10.79 -18.49 -0.43
CA VAL A 834 -9.90 -18.47 0.75
C VAL A 834 -8.98 -17.25 0.67
N THR A 835 -9.11 -16.33 1.63
CA THR A 835 -8.13 -15.27 1.88
C THR A 835 -7.07 -15.73 2.88
N ASN A 836 -5.88 -15.14 2.81
CA ASN A 836 -4.67 -15.60 3.50
C ASN A 836 -4.39 -17.11 3.32
N PRO A 837 -4.43 -17.65 2.07
CA PRO A 837 -4.36 -19.08 1.79
C PRO A 837 -2.96 -19.69 1.97
N THR A 838 -1.97 -18.97 2.48
CA THR A 838 -0.60 -19.45 2.67
C THR A 838 -0.10 -19.17 4.08
N HIS A 839 0.55 -20.17 4.70
CA HIS A 839 1.12 -20.05 6.03
C HIS A 839 2.54 -20.64 6.05
N LEU A 840 3.45 -19.97 6.78
CA LEU A 840 4.80 -20.46 6.99
C LEU A 840 4.83 -21.33 8.24
N PHE A 841 5.43 -22.51 8.14
CA PHE A 841 5.60 -23.45 9.23
C PHE A 841 7.05 -23.93 9.31
N CYS A 842 7.46 -24.45 10.47
CA CYS A 842 8.79 -25.01 10.69
C CYS A 842 8.72 -26.41 11.29
N ILE A 843 9.76 -27.20 11.00
CA ILE A 843 10.01 -28.49 11.63
C ILE A 843 11.34 -28.33 12.37
N LYS A 844 11.27 -28.12 13.68
CA LYS A 844 12.44 -27.98 14.55
C LYS A 844 13.17 -29.32 14.66
N ARG A 845 14.50 -29.24 14.74
CA ARG A 845 15.38 -30.41 14.90
C ARG A 845 15.11 -31.12 16.21
N ALA A 846 15.24 -32.45 16.20
CA ALA A 846 15.07 -33.28 17.38
C ALA A 846 16.40 -33.50 18.14
N ASP A 847 16.30 -33.88 19.41
CA ASP A 847 17.42 -34.39 20.21
C ASP A 847 17.45 -35.93 20.15
N TYR A 848 18.65 -36.53 20.19
CA TYR A 848 18.79 -37.97 20.41
C TYR A 848 18.54 -38.31 21.88
N ASP A 849 17.71 -39.31 22.16
CA ASP A 849 17.58 -39.87 23.52
C ASP A 849 18.79 -40.75 23.83
N LEU A 850 19.73 -40.21 24.62
CA LEU A 850 20.93 -40.90 25.05
C LEU A 850 20.76 -41.66 26.38
N SER A 851 19.54 -41.73 26.95
CA SER A 851 19.30 -42.30 28.29
C SER A 851 19.61 -43.81 28.39
N GLY A 852 19.53 -44.55 27.29
CA GLY A 852 19.90 -45.97 27.20
C GLY A 852 21.39 -46.25 26.95
N VAL A 853 22.20 -45.22 26.67
CA VAL A 853 23.60 -45.37 26.25
C VAL A 853 24.49 -45.65 27.46
N SER A 854 25.37 -46.64 27.35
CA SER A 854 26.29 -47.05 28.42
C SER A 854 27.68 -47.37 27.88
N PHE A 855 28.71 -47.29 28.72
CA PHE A 855 30.07 -47.71 28.39
C PHE A 855 30.34 -49.14 28.87
N SER A 856 31.19 -49.87 28.14
CA SER A 856 31.46 -51.30 28.35
C SER A 856 32.16 -51.68 29.66
N SER A 857 32.93 -50.78 30.28
CA SER A 857 33.42 -50.89 31.66
C SER A 857 33.90 -49.53 32.18
N SER A 858 33.86 -49.33 33.50
CA SER A 858 34.46 -48.16 34.19
C SER A 858 35.78 -48.46 34.89
N SER A 859 36.16 -49.74 35.06
CA SER A 859 37.45 -50.09 35.67
C SER A 859 38.02 -51.43 35.21
N PHE A 860 39.33 -51.58 35.42
CA PHE A 860 40.11 -52.79 35.21
C PHE A 860 41.19 -52.92 36.30
N VAL A 861 41.88 -54.06 36.35
CA VAL A 861 43.14 -54.23 37.10
C VAL A 861 44.26 -54.45 36.07
N TYR A 862 45.47 -53.96 36.38
CA TYR A 862 46.65 -54.13 35.54
C TYR A 862 47.04 -55.61 35.38
N ASP A 863 47.18 -56.08 34.13
CA ASP A 863 47.63 -57.43 33.76
C ASP A 863 48.66 -57.42 32.61
N GLY A 864 49.28 -56.26 32.34
CA GLY A 864 50.20 -56.05 31.21
C GLY A 864 49.54 -56.01 29.82
N LYS A 865 48.21 -56.01 29.71
CA LYS A 865 47.50 -55.97 28.41
C LYS A 865 46.67 -54.70 28.26
N LYS A 866 46.65 -54.18 27.02
CA LYS A 866 45.79 -53.07 26.60
C LYS A 866 44.33 -53.32 27.00
N LYS A 867 43.71 -52.32 27.63
CA LYS A 867 42.29 -52.22 27.96
C LYS A 867 41.64 -51.17 27.07
N GLU A 868 40.37 -51.38 26.73
CA GLU A 868 39.60 -50.52 25.84
C GLU A 868 38.19 -50.35 26.41
N VAL A 869 37.64 -49.14 26.32
CA VAL A 869 36.26 -48.80 26.69
C VAL A 869 35.55 -48.19 25.48
N TYR A 870 34.29 -48.57 25.29
CA TYR A 870 33.47 -48.17 24.15
C TYR A 870 32.01 -48.05 24.58
N VAL A 871 31.21 -47.28 23.83
CA VAL A 871 29.78 -47.13 24.09
C VAL A 871 28.95 -48.24 23.44
N GLN A 872 27.81 -48.52 24.06
CA GLN A 872 26.82 -49.52 23.72
C GLN A 872 25.43 -48.88 23.73
N ASN A 873 24.49 -49.46 22.98
CA ASN A 873 23.09 -49.00 22.88
C ASN A 873 22.92 -47.58 22.33
N LEU A 874 23.72 -47.16 21.35
CA LEU A 874 23.47 -45.92 20.61
C LEU A 874 22.12 -46.02 19.86
N PRO A 875 21.28 -44.96 19.85
CA PRO A 875 20.08 -44.91 19.02
C PRO A 875 20.35 -45.03 17.52
N ASP A 876 19.35 -45.50 16.77
CA ASP A 876 19.40 -45.52 15.31
C ASP A 876 19.70 -44.11 14.73
N GLY A 877 20.58 -44.06 13.74
CA GLY A 877 21.07 -42.80 13.14
C GLY A 877 22.30 -42.20 13.83
N LEU A 878 22.69 -42.66 15.03
CA LEU A 878 23.86 -42.17 15.77
C LEU A 878 25.00 -43.19 15.77
N VAL A 879 26.17 -42.80 15.23
CA VAL A 879 27.31 -43.71 15.03
C VAL A 879 28.56 -43.22 15.76
N ALA A 880 29.15 -44.04 16.62
CA ALA A 880 30.49 -43.79 17.16
C ALA A 880 31.55 -44.06 16.08
N VAL A 881 32.23 -42.99 15.63
CA VAL A 881 33.26 -43.04 14.58
C VAL A 881 34.70 -43.01 15.13
N GLY A 882 34.86 -42.77 16.43
CA GLY A 882 36.16 -42.80 17.10
C GLY A 882 36.07 -42.52 18.60
N TYR A 883 37.22 -42.62 19.29
CA TYR A 883 37.37 -42.32 20.72
C TYR A 883 38.71 -41.62 20.98
N THR A 884 38.72 -40.63 21.86
CA THR A 884 39.95 -40.12 22.50
C THR A 884 40.10 -40.78 23.87
N ASP A 885 41.30 -41.23 24.24
CA ASP A 885 41.62 -41.90 25.51
C ASP A 885 40.68 -43.07 25.91
N GLY A 886 40.04 -43.68 24.90
CA GLY A 886 39.25 -44.90 25.02
C GLY A 886 40.08 -46.17 25.21
N SER A 887 41.41 -46.07 25.30
CA SER A 887 42.28 -47.23 25.55
C SER A 887 43.62 -46.89 26.21
N ALA A 888 44.08 -47.76 27.11
CA ALA A 888 45.34 -47.65 27.84
C ALA A 888 45.84 -49.02 28.30
N THR A 889 47.09 -49.12 28.74
CA THR A 889 47.68 -50.36 29.30
C THR A 889 48.09 -50.20 30.76
N GLU A 890 48.70 -49.07 31.10
CA GLU A 890 49.28 -48.79 32.42
C GLU A 890 48.22 -48.49 33.50
N ALA A 891 48.59 -48.62 34.76
CA ALA A 891 47.71 -48.25 35.87
C ALA A 891 47.56 -46.71 35.97
N GLY A 892 46.33 -46.23 35.91
CA GLY A 892 46.02 -44.80 35.83
C GLY A 892 44.53 -44.51 35.72
N SER A 893 44.19 -43.23 35.70
CA SER A 893 42.84 -42.72 35.43
C SER A 893 42.83 -42.05 34.07
N TYR A 894 41.84 -42.39 33.24
CA TYR A 894 41.75 -42.00 31.83
C TYR A 894 40.34 -41.46 31.55
N THR A 895 40.21 -40.53 30.60
CA THR A 895 38.91 -39.90 30.27
C THR A 895 38.53 -40.19 28.83
N ALA A 896 37.90 -41.34 28.61
CA ALA A 896 37.40 -41.72 27.30
C ALA A 896 36.32 -40.74 26.84
N THR A 897 36.43 -40.19 25.63
CA THR A 897 35.39 -39.34 25.02
C THR A 897 35.06 -39.85 23.63
N VAL A 898 33.77 -39.95 23.32
CA VAL A 898 33.27 -40.53 22.05
C VAL A 898 33.16 -39.46 20.97
N ILE A 899 33.65 -39.78 19.78
CA ILE A 899 33.42 -38.99 18.56
C ILE A 899 32.20 -39.60 17.85
N LEU A 900 31.12 -38.83 17.75
CA LEU A 900 29.84 -39.25 17.19
C LEU A 900 29.60 -38.60 15.83
N SER A 901 29.05 -39.37 14.89
CA SER A 901 28.47 -38.90 13.63
C SER A 901 26.94 -39.09 13.68
N TYR A 902 26.21 -38.10 13.18
CA TYR A 902 24.76 -37.97 13.33
C TYR A 902 24.16 -37.24 12.12
N ASP A 903 22.83 -37.29 11.96
CA ASP A 903 22.13 -36.49 10.95
C ASP A 903 22.11 -34.99 11.33
N GLU A 904 23.08 -34.25 10.76
CA GLU A 904 23.24 -32.80 10.92
C GLU A 904 22.13 -31.95 10.26
N LYS A 905 21.18 -32.56 9.52
CA LYS A 905 20.02 -31.87 8.95
C LYS A 905 18.85 -31.89 9.92
N ASN A 906 18.49 -33.08 10.41
CA ASN A 906 17.26 -33.32 11.14
C ASN A 906 17.40 -33.30 12.67
N TYR A 907 18.62 -33.44 13.19
CA TYR A 907 18.89 -33.47 14.64
C TYR A 907 19.85 -32.37 15.11
N ASN A 908 19.76 -32.06 16.40
CA ASN A 908 20.71 -31.21 17.10
C ASN A 908 22.01 -31.99 17.39
N PRO A 909 23.15 -31.28 17.61
CA PRO A 909 24.39 -31.93 18.02
C PRO A 909 24.20 -32.76 19.30
N PRO A 910 24.49 -34.07 19.29
CA PRO A 910 24.31 -34.93 20.46
C PRO A 910 25.24 -34.51 21.60
N LYS A 911 24.74 -34.57 22.84
CA LYS A 911 25.51 -34.18 24.04
C LYS A 911 26.79 -35.05 24.15
N PRO A 912 27.97 -34.47 24.43
CA PRO A 912 29.21 -35.22 24.50
C PRO A 912 29.15 -36.38 25.49
N LEU A 913 29.47 -37.58 25.03
CA LEU A 913 29.57 -38.77 25.86
C LEU A 913 31.03 -38.95 26.30
N SER A 914 31.26 -38.94 27.61
CA SER A 914 32.57 -39.20 28.20
C SER A 914 32.48 -40.04 29.47
N LEU A 915 33.55 -40.78 29.76
CA LEU A 915 33.70 -41.63 30.93
C LEU A 915 35.10 -41.46 31.51
N VAL A 916 35.17 -41.14 32.80
CA VAL A 916 36.39 -41.34 33.59
C VAL A 916 36.45 -42.82 33.99
N TRP A 917 37.49 -43.52 33.55
CA TRP A 917 37.71 -44.95 33.80
C TRP A 917 39.11 -45.19 34.38
N THR A 918 39.28 -46.26 35.16
CA THR A 918 40.53 -46.50 35.93
C THR A 918 41.08 -47.90 35.71
N ILE A 919 42.37 -47.99 35.38
CA ILE A 919 43.16 -49.23 35.50
C ILE A 919 43.82 -49.20 36.87
N HIS A 920 43.35 -50.04 37.80
CA HIS A 920 43.90 -50.11 39.14
C HIS A 920 45.24 -50.85 39.18
N LYS A 921 46.14 -50.39 40.05
CA LYS A 921 47.38 -51.12 40.36
C LYS A 921 47.09 -52.53 40.88
N ALA A 922 47.83 -53.50 40.36
CA ALA A 922 47.85 -54.89 40.83
C ALA A 922 48.72 -55.06 42.09
N ASP A 923 48.69 -56.26 42.67
CA ASP A 923 49.53 -56.67 43.81
C ASP A 923 50.59 -57.69 43.36
N TYR A 924 51.77 -57.70 43.97
CA TYR A 924 52.75 -58.76 43.73
C TYR A 924 52.37 -60.02 44.50
N ASP A 925 52.50 -61.19 43.86
CA ASP A 925 52.43 -62.46 44.56
C ASP A 925 53.72 -62.71 45.36
N ILE A 926 53.63 -62.52 46.68
CA ILE A 926 54.72 -62.81 47.64
C ILE A 926 54.56 -64.17 48.35
N SER A 927 53.65 -65.05 47.90
CA SER A 927 53.39 -66.34 48.56
C SER A 927 54.61 -67.28 48.60
N GLY A 928 55.60 -67.06 47.73
CA GLY A 928 56.88 -67.77 47.72
C GLY A 928 57.95 -67.20 48.69
N ILE A 929 57.71 -66.07 49.36
CA ILE A 929 58.67 -65.45 50.29
C ILE A 929 58.45 -65.94 51.72
N LYS A 930 59.53 -66.41 52.35
CA LYS A 930 59.59 -66.81 53.76
C LYS A 930 60.51 -65.88 54.55
N PHE A 931 60.05 -65.54 55.75
CA PHE A 931 60.76 -64.78 56.76
C PHE A 931 60.24 -65.29 58.12
N GLU A 932 61.07 -66.04 58.85
CA GLU A 932 60.63 -66.90 59.97
C GLU A 932 61.55 -66.71 61.19
N ASP A 933 60.99 -66.92 62.39
CA ASP A 933 61.69 -66.68 63.67
C ASP A 933 63.03 -67.44 63.76
N THR A 934 64.05 -66.81 64.35
CA THR A 934 65.43 -67.31 64.37
C THR A 934 66.08 -67.14 65.74
N GLU A 935 66.67 -68.21 66.29
CA GLU A 935 67.56 -68.12 67.46
C GLU A 935 69.03 -68.10 67.03
N ALA A 936 69.83 -67.22 67.64
CA ALA A 936 71.28 -67.10 67.43
C ALA A 936 72.03 -67.22 68.77
N VAL A 937 73.29 -67.64 68.76
CA VAL A 937 74.15 -67.64 69.97
C VAL A 937 75.01 -66.40 69.97
N PHE A 938 75.10 -65.69 71.10
CA PHE A 938 75.85 -64.45 71.23
C PHE A 938 77.31 -64.57 70.75
N ASP A 939 77.65 -63.87 69.67
CA ASP A 939 79.01 -63.72 69.14
C ASP A 939 79.52 -62.26 69.15
N GLY A 940 78.65 -61.30 69.49
CA GLY A 940 78.92 -59.85 69.49
C GLY A 940 78.48 -59.12 68.23
N GLY A 941 77.96 -59.82 67.22
CA GLY A 941 77.34 -59.25 66.03
C GLY A 941 75.84 -58.99 66.18
N ALA A 942 75.28 -58.22 65.23
CA ALA A 942 73.83 -58.03 65.12
C ALA A 942 73.22 -59.12 64.22
N HIS A 943 72.22 -59.83 64.74
CA HIS A 943 71.55 -60.93 64.05
C HIS A 943 70.20 -60.52 63.46
N THR A 944 69.86 -61.06 62.29
CA THR A 944 68.59 -60.87 61.56
C THR A 944 68.09 -62.22 61.01
N PRO A 945 66.77 -62.38 60.73
CA PRO A 945 66.26 -63.57 60.07
C PRO A 945 66.68 -63.61 58.60
N SER A 946 66.82 -64.81 58.03
CA SER A 946 67.12 -64.96 56.60
C SER A 946 65.84 -64.87 55.76
N VAL A 947 65.91 -64.13 54.65
CA VAL A 947 64.85 -64.10 53.62
C VAL A 947 65.07 -65.28 52.67
N VAL A 948 64.03 -66.09 52.45
CA VAL A 948 64.11 -67.27 51.57
C VAL A 948 63.00 -67.21 50.51
N GLY A 949 63.38 -67.29 49.23
CA GLY A 949 62.50 -67.17 48.07
C GLY A 949 63.09 -66.24 47.00
N GLU A 950 62.61 -66.34 45.76
CA GLU A 950 62.94 -65.37 44.70
C GLU A 950 61.95 -64.19 44.76
N MET A 951 62.45 -62.96 44.61
CA MET A 951 61.60 -61.77 44.64
C MET A 951 60.75 -61.68 43.36
N PRO A 952 59.42 -61.47 43.46
CA PRO A 952 58.53 -61.46 42.31
C PRO A 952 58.80 -60.26 41.40
N VAL A 953 58.60 -60.45 40.10
CA VAL A 953 58.70 -59.41 39.06
C VAL A 953 57.30 -59.11 38.53
N GLY A 954 56.95 -57.83 38.42
CA GLY A 954 55.67 -57.41 37.84
C GLY A 954 55.57 -57.74 36.35
N ALA A 955 54.35 -57.74 35.81
CA ALA A 955 54.12 -57.90 34.36
C ALA A 955 54.67 -56.73 33.52
N ASP A 956 55.05 -55.63 34.17
CA ASP A 956 55.81 -54.50 33.61
C ASP A 956 57.34 -54.71 33.60
N GLY A 957 57.81 -55.87 34.09
CA GLY A 957 59.23 -56.20 34.20
C GLY A 957 59.95 -55.59 35.39
N ILE A 958 59.24 -54.90 36.30
CA ILE A 958 59.87 -54.25 37.46
C ILE A 958 59.94 -55.25 38.63
N PRO A 959 61.14 -55.55 39.18
CA PRO A 959 61.29 -56.47 40.31
C PRO A 959 60.85 -55.81 41.63
N LEU A 960 60.22 -56.58 42.49
CA LEU A 960 60.02 -56.20 43.89
C LEU A 960 61.37 -56.17 44.61
N SER A 961 61.58 -55.17 45.47
CA SER A 961 62.78 -55.05 46.31
C SER A 961 62.40 -55.07 47.79
N TYR A 962 63.37 -55.27 48.67
CA TYR A 962 63.14 -55.30 50.12
C TYR A 962 64.28 -54.67 50.90
N ARG A 963 64.02 -54.34 52.16
CA ARG A 963 65.03 -54.06 53.19
C ARG A 963 64.62 -54.72 54.51
N ILE A 964 65.59 -54.96 55.39
CA ILE A 964 65.36 -55.50 56.73
C ILE A 964 65.49 -54.35 57.74
N GLU A 965 64.53 -54.21 58.64
CA GLU A 965 64.49 -53.21 59.71
C GLU A 965 64.43 -53.90 61.08
N GLY A 966 65.39 -53.59 61.96
CA GLY A 966 65.57 -54.25 63.25
C GLY A 966 66.63 -55.36 63.24
N SER A 967 67.15 -55.70 64.42
CA SER A 967 68.14 -56.76 64.68
C SER A 967 68.26 -56.99 66.19
N ALA A 968 68.68 -58.17 66.62
CA ALA A 968 69.05 -58.45 68.01
C ALA A 968 70.56 -58.73 68.13
N THR A 969 71.21 -58.18 69.15
CA THR A 969 72.68 -58.29 69.34
C THR A 969 73.04 -58.96 70.67
N ASN A 970 72.25 -58.72 71.71
CA ASN A 970 72.48 -59.20 73.07
C ASN A 970 71.32 -60.07 73.55
N VAL A 971 71.58 -60.92 74.54
CA VAL A 971 70.54 -61.72 75.22
C VAL A 971 69.58 -60.81 76.00
N SER A 972 70.06 -59.64 76.44
CA SER A 972 69.24 -58.60 77.07
C SER A 972 68.19 -57.98 76.13
N ASP A 973 68.37 -58.09 74.82
CA ASP A 973 67.46 -57.50 73.83
C ASP A 973 66.16 -58.34 73.69
N GLY A 974 66.17 -59.56 74.23
CA GLY A 974 65.03 -60.46 74.31
C GLY A 974 64.73 -61.16 72.99
N ALA A 975 63.45 -61.21 72.63
CA ALA A 975 63.00 -61.58 71.29
C ALA A 975 62.61 -60.28 70.56
N CYS A 976 63.51 -59.77 69.73
CA CYS A 976 63.27 -58.53 68.97
C CYS A 976 62.42 -58.82 67.73
N GLU A 977 61.36 -58.04 67.50
CA GLU A 977 60.67 -58.05 66.21
C GLU A 977 61.58 -57.42 65.15
N VAL A 978 61.79 -58.14 64.04
CA VAL A 978 62.50 -57.69 62.85
C VAL A 978 61.51 -57.71 61.68
N LYS A 979 61.59 -56.70 60.80
CA LYS A 979 60.64 -56.51 59.70
C LYS A 979 61.29 -56.57 58.33
N LEU A 980 60.72 -57.38 57.45
CA LEU A 980 61.00 -57.42 56.02
C LEU A 980 60.08 -56.42 55.32
N VAL A 981 60.60 -55.25 54.98
CA VAL A 981 59.84 -54.16 54.36
C VAL A 981 60.04 -54.19 52.85
N PHE A 982 58.97 -54.51 52.11
CA PHE A 982 58.96 -54.50 50.65
C PHE A 982 58.90 -53.07 50.09
N VAL A 983 59.53 -52.86 48.94
CA VAL A 983 59.57 -51.60 48.20
C VAL A 983 59.33 -51.86 46.71
N SER A 984 58.22 -51.32 46.20
CA SER A 984 57.88 -51.32 44.78
C SER A 984 58.22 -49.98 44.17
N ASN A 985 59.02 -49.98 43.11
CA ASN A 985 59.23 -48.81 42.24
C ASN A 985 58.26 -48.79 41.04
N SER A 986 57.33 -49.76 40.96
CA SER A 986 56.42 -49.89 39.83
C SER A 986 55.28 -48.85 39.86
N PRO A 987 54.97 -48.18 38.73
CA PRO A 987 53.74 -47.41 38.61
C PRO A 987 52.50 -48.31 38.60
N ASN A 988 52.64 -49.58 38.21
CA ASN A 988 51.54 -50.53 37.99
C ASN A 988 51.24 -51.46 39.18
N TYR A 989 52.17 -51.64 40.12
CA TYR A 989 52.03 -52.54 41.25
C TYR A 989 52.14 -51.85 42.62
N ARG A 990 51.33 -52.32 43.57
CA ARG A 990 51.34 -51.93 44.98
C ARG A 990 52.48 -52.63 45.72
N ALA A 991 53.13 -51.94 46.66
CA ALA A 991 54.08 -52.60 47.55
C ALA A 991 53.33 -53.50 48.55
N PRO A 992 53.67 -54.79 48.70
CA PRO A 992 53.03 -55.67 49.68
C PRO A 992 53.28 -55.24 51.13
N ALA A 993 52.42 -55.68 52.05
CA ALA A 993 52.59 -55.44 53.48
C ALA A 993 53.88 -56.12 54.00
N PRO A 994 54.59 -55.51 54.97
CA PRO A 994 55.82 -56.09 55.52
C PRO A 994 55.55 -57.38 56.29
N LEU A 995 56.51 -58.30 56.25
CA LEU A 995 56.50 -59.50 57.11
C LEU A 995 57.29 -59.22 58.40
N SER A 996 56.82 -59.74 59.53
CA SER A 996 57.53 -59.72 60.82
C SER A 996 58.03 -61.11 61.19
N ALA A 997 59.22 -61.18 61.77
CA ALA A 997 59.76 -62.38 62.42
C ALA A 997 60.62 -61.98 63.63
N PHE A 998 60.71 -62.84 64.64
CA PHE A 998 61.46 -62.57 65.86
C PHE A 998 62.89 -63.13 65.81
N VAL A 999 63.86 -62.33 66.26
CA VAL A 999 65.23 -62.80 66.53
C VAL A 999 65.46 -62.83 68.02
N ARG A 1000 66.00 -63.96 68.51
CA ARG A 1000 66.33 -64.15 69.92
C ARG A 1000 67.78 -64.58 70.08
N VAL A 1001 68.55 -63.83 70.86
CA VAL A 1001 69.95 -64.16 71.16
C VAL A 1001 70.02 -65.03 72.42
N LEU A 1002 70.81 -66.10 72.35
CA LEU A 1002 71.02 -67.07 73.41
C LEU A 1002 72.42 -66.88 74.04
N PRO A 1003 72.57 -67.04 75.37
CA PRO A 1003 73.82 -66.77 76.06
C PRO A 1003 74.92 -67.74 75.69
N LYS A 1004 76.09 -67.22 75.33
CA LYS A 1004 77.28 -68.00 75.00
C LYS A 1004 77.77 -68.77 76.23
N GLY A 1005 78.07 -70.05 76.08
CA GLY A 1005 78.64 -70.88 77.15
C GLY A 1005 80.13 -70.58 77.34
N VAL A 1006 80.53 -70.20 78.55
CA VAL A 1006 81.92 -69.91 78.93
C VAL A 1006 82.35 -70.82 80.07
N ALA A 1007 83.61 -71.23 80.12
CA ALA A 1007 84.19 -71.95 81.25
C ALA A 1007 85.06 -71.00 82.09
N VAL A 1008 84.95 -71.10 83.41
CA VAL A 1008 85.80 -70.36 84.37
C VAL A 1008 86.97 -71.23 84.82
N ILE A 1009 88.10 -70.59 85.12
CA ILE A 1009 89.30 -71.24 85.66
C ILE A 1009 89.30 -71.02 87.17
N TRP A 1010 89.27 -72.12 87.93
CA TRP A 1010 89.21 -72.11 89.40
C TRP A 1010 90.61 -72.23 90.02
N GLU A 1011 90.88 -71.39 91.03
CA GLU A 1011 92.14 -71.32 91.78
C GLU A 1011 91.84 -71.60 93.26
N ILE A 1012 92.17 -72.81 93.73
CA ILE A 1012 91.75 -73.31 95.05
C ILE A 1012 92.96 -73.48 95.96
N ASP A 1013 93.15 -72.54 96.88
CA ASP A 1013 94.18 -72.61 97.92
C ASP A 1013 93.78 -73.54 99.07
N ARG A 1014 94.77 -73.98 99.86
CA ARG A 1014 94.56 -74.87 101.00
C ARG A 1014 94.36 -74.09 102.30
N TYR A 1015 93.10 -73.82 102.65
CA TYR A 1015 92.75 -72.99 103.80
C TYR A 1015 92.84 -73.70 105.16
N THR A 1016 93.37 -73.01 106.17
CA THR A 1016 93.30 -73.42 107.59
C THR A 1016 92.51 -72.38 108.39
N TYR A 1017 91.67 -72.84 109.32
CA TYR A 1017 90.79 -72.01 110.13
C TYR A 1017 91.54 -70.89 110.86
N ASN A 1018 91.27 -69.65 110.45
CA ASN A 1018 91.94 -68.43 110.89
C ASN A 1018 90.96 -67.36 111.41
N GLY A 1019 89.66 -67.67 111.48
CA GLY A 1019 88.60 -66.74 111.91
C GLY A 1019 88.17 -65.69 110.87
N ARG A 1020 88.55 -65.83 109.60
CA ARG A 1020 88.11 -64.97 108.48
C ARG A 1020 87.47 -65.80 107.37
N GLU A 1021 86.60 -65.17 106.59
CA GLU A 1021 86.06 -65.78 105.36
C GLU A 1021 87.18 -66.16 104.38
N GLN A 1022 87.04 -67.36 103.83
CA GLN A 1022 87.86 -67.91 102.76
C GLN A 1022 86.96 -68.20 101.56
N LEU A 1023 87.45 -67.87 100.36
CA LEU A 1023 86.78 -68.08 99.09
C LEU A 1023 87.85 -68.32 98.02
N PRO A 1024 87.80 -69.41 97.24
CA PRO A 1024 88.65 -69.62 96.07
C PRO A 1024 88.50 -68.48 95.07
N SER A 1025 89.59 -68.09 94.41
CA SER A 1025 89.49 -67.23 93.22
C SER A 1025 89.03 -68.06 92.02
N ALA A 1026 88.38 -67.39 91.07
CA ALA A 1026 88.24 -67.89 89.72
C ALA A 1026 88.31 -66.71 88.75
N HIS A 1027 88.62 -66.98 87.49
CA HIS A 1027 88.63 -65.98 86.44
C HIS A 1027 88.10 -66.56 85.11
N SER A 1028 87.73 -65.66 84.19
CA SER A 1028 87.29 -65.98 82.83
C SER A 1028 88.02 -65.08 81.84
N LEU A 1029 88.27 -65.58 80.64
CA LEU A 1029 88.92 -64.84 79.55
C LEU A 1029 87.92 -64.15 78.61
N GLU A 1030 86.62 -64.45 78.72
CA GLU A 1030 85.58 -63.91 77.83
C GLU A 1030 84.57 -62.99 78.54
N CYS A 1031 84.46 -63.07 79.87
CA CYS A 1031 83.45 -62.32 80.63
C CYS A 1031 83.89 -62.06 82.07
N GLU A 1032 83.35 -60.99 82.66
CA GLU A 1032 83.46 -60.73 84.10
C GLU A 1032 82.53 -61.67 84.88
N ILE A 1033 83.01 -62.15 86.04
CA ILE A 1033 82.30 -63.12 86.88
C ILE A 1033 82.22 -62.66 88.34
N GLU A 1034 81.05 -62.87 88.94
CA GLU A 1034 80.81 -62.73 90.38
C GLU A 1034 81.03 -64.07 91.09
N MET A 1035 81.58 -63.99 92.31
CA MET A 1035 81.97 -65.14 93.13
C MET A 1035 81.20 -65.15 94.44
N SER A 1036 80.69 -66.31 94.86
CA SER A 1036 79.98 -66.46 96.12
C SER A 1036 80.22 -67.85 96.76
N GLY A 1037 79.70 -68.09 97.97
CA GLY A 1037 79.93 -69.33 98.72
C GLY A 1037 81.16 -69.28 99.65
N ALA A 1038 81.53 -68.09 100.13
CA ALA A 1038 82.61 -67.90 101.10
C ALA A 1038 82.27 -68.54 102.45
N ALA A 1039 83.29 -69.01 103.18
CA ALA A 1039 83.11 -69.69 104.46
C ALA A 1039 84.20 -69.36 105.49
N VAL A 1040 83.83 -69.30 106.78
CA VAL A 1040 84.74 -69.00 107.91
C VAL A 1040 85.17 -70.24 108.67
N ASN A 1041 84.23 -71.17 108.90
CA ASN A 1041 84.39 -72.29 109.82
C ASN A 1041 85.15 -73.46 109.18
N ALA A 1042 85.64 -74.38 110.00
CA ALA A 1042 86.33 -75.57 109.49
C ALA A 1042 85.34 -76.63 108.97
N GLY A 1043 85.45 -77.00 107.70
CA GLY A 1043 84.54 -77.89 106.97
C GLY A 1043 84.79 -77.85 105.46
N LYS A 1044 83.97 -78.60 104.71
CA LYS A 1044 83.89 -78.52 103.24
C LYS A 1044 82.80 -77.53 102.81
N TYR A 1045 83.08 -76.78 101.76
CA TYR A 1045 82.22 -75.74 101.21
C TYR A 1045 82.29 -75.72 99.68
N THR A 1046 81.27 -75.16 99.04
CA THR A 1046 81.22 -75.01 97.58
C THR A 1046 81.18 -73.53 97.24
N ALA A 1047 82.18 -73.05 96.53
CA ALA A 1047 82.17 -71.73 95.93
C ALA A 1047 81.44 -71.79 94.59
N THR A 1048 80.76 -70.70 94.20
CA THR A 1048 80.03 -70.61 92.94
C THR A 1048 80.39 -69.36 92.16
N ALA A 1049 80.45 -69.49 90.83
CA ALA A 1049 80.85 -68.46 89.88
C ALA A 1049 79.74 -68.20 88.85
N ARG A 1050 79.34 -66.93 88.68
CA ARG A 1050 78.26 -66.51 87.77
C ARG A 1050 78.75 -65.37 86.87
N ALA A 1051 78.43 -65.42 85.58
CA ALA A 1051 78.73 -64.31 84.66
C ALA A 1051 77.87 -63.09 85.00
N VAL A 1052 78.49 -61.91 85.01
CA VAL A 1052 77.81 -60.64 85.32
C VAL A 1052 76.86 -60.23 84.19
N SER A 1053 77.32 -60.35 82.94
CA SER A 1053 76.51 -60.04 81.76
C SER A 1053 75.60 -61.22 81.37
N PRO A 1054 74.30 -60.98 81.09
CA PRO A 1054 73.37 -62.03 80.65
C PRO A 1054 73.71 -62.59 79.25
N ASN A 1055 74.65 -61.99 78.52
CA ASN A 1055 75.15 -62.51 77.24
C ASN A 1055 75.96 -63.81 77.38
N TYR A 1056 76.42 -64.12 78.60
CA TYR A 1056 77.25 -65.28 78.89
C TYR A 1056 76.62 -66.15 79.97
N ARG A 1057 76.88 -67.46 79.91
CA ARG A 1057 76.55 -68.41 80.99
C ARG A 1057 77.78 -69.20 81.38
N VAL A 1058 78.07 -69.27 82.68
CA VAL A 1058 79.16 -70.10 83.20
C VAL A 1058 78.74 -71.58 83.12
N THR A 1059 79.60 -72.42 82.56
CA THR A 1059 79.32 -73.83 82.24
C THR A 1059 79.87 -74.81 83.28
N ASN A 1060 80.83 -74.38 84.10
CA ASN A 1060 81.37 -75.08 85.28
C ASN A 1060 81.28 -74.18 86.54
N PRO A 1061 80.05 -73.79 86.97
CA PRO A 1061 79.84 -72.69 87.92
C PRO A 1061 80.11 -73.02 89.39
N GLU A 1062 80.68 -74.18 89.73
CA GLU A 1062 80.88 -74.62 91.11
C GLU A 1062 82.26 -75.26 91.33
N ALA A 1063 82.84 -75.09 92.52
CA ALA A 1063 84.03 -75.81 92.97
C ALA A 1063 84.02 -76.08 94.50
N GLU A 1064 84.40 -77.29 94.91
CA GLU A 1064 84.58 -77.63 96.33
C GLU A 1064 85.92 -77.13 96.88
N PHE A 1065 85.91 -76.58 98.09
CA PHE A 1065 87.09 -76.25 98.89
C PHE A 1065 86.92 -76.69 100.36
N GLU A 1066 88.03 -76.85 101.08
CA GLU A 1066 88.02 -77.34 102.47
C GLU A 1066 88.88 -76.47 103.39
N ILE A 1067 88.31 -76.09 104.55
CA ILE A 1067 88.95 -75.31 105.60
C ILE A 1067 89.31 -76.25 106.75
N PHE A 1068 90.60 -76.48 106.98
CA PHE A 1068 91.10 -77.42 107.98
C PHE A 1068 91.12 -76.84 109.41
N LYS A 1069 90.91 -77.69 110.43
CA LYS A 1069 90.97 -77.32 111.86
C LYS A 1069 92.41 -77.10 112.36
N ALA A 1070 92.57 -76.25 113.38
CA ALA A 1070 93.86 -75.99 114.06
C ALA A 1070 93.99 -76.75 115.40
N GLU A 1071 95.23 -76.97 115.86
CA GLU A 1071 95.56 -77.73 117.09
C GLU A 1071 95.96 -76.82 118.28
N ASN A 1072 95.86 -77.32 119.52
CA ASN A 1072 96.10 -76.57 120.77
C ASN A 1072 97.16 -77.22 121.69
N ARG A 1073 97.94 -76.39 122.41
CA ARG A 1073 98.85 -76.75 123.53
C ARG A 1073 98.84 -75.65 124.62
N TRP A 1074 99.37 -75.94 125.81
CA TRP A 1074 99.30 -75.10 127.03
C TRP A 1074 100.64 -74.96 127.78
N THR A 1075 100.64 -74.12 128.84
CA THR A 1075 101.73 -73.60 129.72
C THR A 1075 102.54 -72.42 129.14
N GLU A 1076 102.90 -71.35 129.88
CA GLU A 1076 102.71 -70.99 131.31
C GLU A 1076 102.58 -69.45 131.56
N LEU A 1077 102.59 -68.98 132.82
CA LEU A 1077 102.22 -67.63 133.33
C LEU A 1077 103.42 -66.89 134.00
N PRO A 1078 103.30 -65.68 134.63
CA PRO A 1078 102.43 -64.49 134.46
C PRO A 1078 103.16 -63.11 134.49
N LYS A 1079 102.48 -61.98 134.22
CA LYS A 1079 102.28 -60.84 135.18
C LYS A 1079 101.41 -59.65 134.68
N ILE A 1080 100.84 -58.94 135.66
CA ILE A 1080 99.84 -57.83 135.64
C ILE A 1080 100.39 -56.51 135.03
N GLY A 1081 99.52 -55.64 134.44
CA GLY A 1081 99.95 -54.40 133.73
C GLY A 1081 99.00 -53.17 133.61
N ASP A 1082 97.67 -53.32 133.68
CA ASP A 1082 96.68 -52.28 134.11
C ASP A 1082 96.30 -51.03 133.20
N PHE A 1083 95.13 -50.40 133.50
CA PHE A 1083 94.56 -49.06 133.14
C PHE A 1083 93.86 -48.65 131.78
N TYR A 1084 92.51 -48.57 131.82
CA TYR A 1084 91.59 -47.39 131.58
C TYR A 1084 91.22 -46.74 130.20
N SER A 1085 89.88 -46.58 130.00
CA SER A 1085 89.13 -45.41 129.42
C SER A 1085 89.15 -45.14 127.86
N SER A 1086 88.21 -44.45 127.19
CA SER A 1086 86.79 -44.04 127.45
C SER A 1086 86.08 -43.45 126.18
N LYS A 1087 84.76 -43.16 126.29
CA LYS A 1087 83.96 -42.12 125.57
C LYS A 1087 83.46 -42.27 124.10
N SER A 1088 82.13 -42.46 123.99
CA SER A 1088 81.14 -41.47 123.42
C SER A 1088 81.10 -41.21 121.86
N PRO A 1089 80.18 -40.40 121.29
CA PRO A 1089 79.00 -40.99 120.61
C PRO A 1089 78.43 -40.21 119.36
N THR A 1090 77.15 -40.48 119.05
CA THR A 1090 76.12 -39.62 118.41
C THR A 1090 76.03 -39.45 116.88
N PRO A 1091 74.82 -39.17 116.31
CA PRO A 1091 74.51 -39.25 114.88
C PRO A 1091 74.03 -37.90 114.27
N THR A 1092 73.62 -37.89 112.97
CA THR A 1092 72.42 -37.13 112.49
C THR A 1092 71.99 -37.45 111.04
N ALA A 1093 70.66 -37.32 110.80
CA ALA A 1093 70.01 -36.79 109.57
C ALA A 1093 70.08 -37.57 108.23
N SER A 1094 69.07 -37.52 107.32
CA SER A 1094 67.66 -37.06 107.41
C SER A 1094 66.84 -37.37 106.15
N ALA A 1095 65.51 -37.56 106.30
CA ALA A 1095 64.43 -37.22 105.33
C ALA A 1095 64.34 -38.00 103.97
N TYR A 1096 63.17 -38.22 103.34
CA TYR A 1096 61.75 -38.32 103.79
C TYR A 1096 60.90 -38.93 102.63
N PHE A 1097 59.80 -39.63 102.96
CA PHE A 1097 58.76 -40.16 102.05
C PHE A 1097 59.19 -41.19 100.98
N GLY A 1098 58.36 -42.18 100.61
CA GLY A 1098 57.04 -42.55 101.15
C GLY A 1098 56.41 -43.67 100.31
N GLU A 1099 56.15 -44.83 100.92
CA GLU A 1099 55.64 -46.03 100.24
C GLU A 1099 54.08 -46.09 100.18
N PRO A 1100 53.47 -47.01 99.40
CA PRO A 1100 52.11 -46.83 98.88
C PRO A 1100 50.98 -47.09 99.89
N ILE A 1101 49.81 -46.56 99.56
CA ILE A 1101 48.55 -46.83 100.27
C ILE A 1101 47.46 -47.15 99.24
N PHE A 1102 46.81 -48.30 99.41
CA PHE A 1102 45.35 -48.42 99.32
C PHE A 1102 44.89 -49.47 100.34
N ASP A 1103 43.67 -49.29 100.86
CA ASP A 1103 43.30 -49.72 102.21
C ASP A 1103 42.90 -51.20 102.39
N TYR A 1104 43.32 -51.73 103.54
CA TYR A 1104 42.78 -52.88 104.31
C TYR A 1104 42.46 -54.21 103.57
N TYR A 1105 43.27 -55.23 103.88
CA TYR A 1105 42.94 -56.14 104.99
C TYR A 1105 44.18 -56.68 105.70
#